data_AF-A0A9P5R9L5-F1
#
_entry.id   AF-A0A9P5R9L5-F1
#
_cell.length_a   1.000
_cell.length_b   1.000
_cell.length_c   1.000
_cell.angle_alpha   90.00
_cell.angle_beta   90.00
_cell.angle_gamma   90.00
#
_symmetry.space_group_name_H-M   'P 1'
#
loop_
_entity.id
_entity.type
_entity.pdbx_description
1 polymer ?
#
loop_
_entity_poly.entity_id
_entity_poly.type
_entity_poly.pdbx_seq_one_letter_code
_entity_poly.pdbx_strand_id
1 'polypeptide(L)'
;MLILGDSGGGKSTFNRYLEYVLWQRYTYGERIPLFSNLPALERPEKNLVAEQLRTLDISEDQMRELKRHRQLVLICDGYDESQLMTNLHTTNAFNQTGQWKVKLLVTCRTQYLGPDYRDRFVPKVTDQYYHVASDLFQEAVIAPFSKAQIELYVEKYVPLEPRTWVKADYMEKLTIIPNLMGLVKNPFLLTLALEALPMVVEGKTDLSTLRLTRIALYDIFVEHWLGVNKRRLQEHRLRDVKLDALEILLADGFERNGILFQKELALAIFREQEGRPIVDYSHKRDWMTWKAQFFGLDPDRSLLRDSSLLSRVGNQYRFVHRSILKYFFSCTIWDTTRHAVEFAPEAFLDATGNYLSIRDHPLSQRNLVPEPSIIQFLAERVQALPCFKQQLHGYIELSKLDPQASQAAANAITILIRAGVRFNGADMRGIRIPGADLTAEQFDSAQLQDSDLTGVNLTKTWLREADFSRAKMGGSLFGELPCLKETSRILSCTFSPDGTAFATGNLDGDISIYDTGIWIRTRSPCCHEGGVSSLVFLPSGRHLLSGGSDGSVKVWNCETGLVDCLLEGHTDEVEAVAYSPSSNQVASASLDNSVRLWDMRTGATVHVLISHTNRVTDIAYSPCGNRIASCSWDKTDAALLVTGDVGGGLTLWEAATLKVKAKWKAHSGSITCVDLSPDGQLIVSSSGDNMVKTRLELVLTQMALQAHGPAWHIPQMEGVLSLKVVLDWCNNTTQRLARSV
;
A
#
# COMPACT_ATOMS: atom_id res chain seq x y z
N MET A 1 0.41 -2.53 19.22
CA MET A 1 0.19 -3.40 18.03
C MET A 1 -0.96 -2.82 17.22
N LEU A 2 -0.77 -2.69 15.91
CA LEU A 2 -1.78 -2.23 14.96
C LEU A 2 -2.20 -3.42 14.07
N ILE A 3 -3.50 -3.65 13.95
CA ILE A 3 -4.07 -4.72 13.13
C ILE A 3 -4.84 -4.10 11.96
N LEU A 4 -4.30 -4.34 10.78
CA LEU A 4 -4.76 -3.82 9.49
C LEU A 4 -5.65 -4.84 8.77
N GLY A 5 -6.28 -4.40 7.68
CA GLY A 5 -7.09 -5.23 6.79
C GLY A 5 -8.31 -4.50 6.26
N ASP A 6 -8.92 -5.06 5.22
CA ASP A 6 -9.99 -4.41 4.46
C ASP A 6 -11.29 -4.20 5.26
N SER A 7 -12.16 -3.33 4.74
CA SER A 7 -13.55 -3.24 5.20
C SER A 7 -14.27 -4.58 4.99
N GLY A 8 -14.89 -5.14 6.04
CA GLY A 8 -15.48 -6.49 6.00
C GLY A 8 -14.48 -7.64 6.25
N GLY A 9 -13.19 -7.36 6.41
CA GLY A 9 -12.12 -8.34 6.68
C GLY A 9 -12.18 -9.07 8.04
N GLY A 10 -13.27 -8.98 8.80
CA GLY A 10 -13.43 -9.70 10.07
C GLY A 10 -12.72 -9.11 11.31
N LYS A 11 -12.12 -7.91 11.23
CA LYS A 11 -11.39 -7.26 12.35
C LYS A 11 -12.16 -7.21 13.68
N SER A 12 -13.41 -6.77 13.66
CA SER A 12 -14.26 -6.70 14.87
C SER A 12 -14.53 -8.08 15.47
N THR A 13 -14.78 -9.09 14.62
CA THR A 13 -14.98 -10.48 15.03
C THR A 13 -13.70 -11.06 15.63
N PHE A 14 -12.53 -10.78 15.02
CA PHE A 14 -11.23 -11.14 15.56
C PHE A 14 -11.01 -10.52 16.95
N ASN A 15 -11.26 -9.23 17.12
CA ASN A 15 -11.09 -8.54 18.41
C ASN A 15 -11.98 -9.13 19.51
N ARG A 16 -13.25 -9.45 19.20
CA ARG A 16 -14.17 -10.10 20.15
C ARG A 16 -13.78 -11.53 20.47
N TYR A 17 -13.32 -12.30 19.48
CA TYR A 17 -12.82 -13.66 19.71
C TYR A 17 -11.51 -13.64 20.53
N LEU A 18 -10.62 -12.68 20.28
CA LEU A 18 -9.40 -12.48 21.05
C LEU A 18 -9.70 -12.13 22.51
N GLU A 19 -10.62 -11.18 22.76
CA GLU A 19 -11.12 -10.88 24.11
C GLU A 19 -11.62 -12.15 24.82
N TYR A 20 -12.50 -12.91 24.16
CA TYR A 20 -13.04 -14.16 24.71
C TYR A 20 -11.93 -15.19 25.03
N VAL A 21 -11.00 -15.43 24.10
CA VAL A 21 -9.90 -16.39 24.30
C VAL A 21 -8.94 -15.95 25.42
N LEU A 22 -8.68 -14.65 25.55
CA LEU A 22 -7.86 -14.13 26.64
C LEU A 22 -8.57 -14.28 27.99
N TRP A 23 -9.89 -14.04 28.07
CA TRP A 23 -10.66 -14.28 29.28
C TRP A 23 -10.74 -15.77 29.66
N GLN A 24 -10.89 -16.68 28.69
CA GLN A 24 -10.85 -18.14 28.94
C GLN A 24 -9.50 -18.64 29.45
N ARG A 25 -8.40 -17.91 29.18
CA ARG A 25 -7.04 -18.25 29.63
C ARG A 25 -6.56 -17.44 30.82
N TYR A 26 -7.33 -16.45 31.27
CA TYR A 26 -6.90 -15.49 32.28
C TYR A 26 -6.69 -16.15 33.64
N THR A 27 -5.49 -15.96 34.21
CA THR A 27 -5.19 -16.33 35.59
C THR A 27 -5.00 -15.10 36.49
N TYR A 28 -5.30 -15.24 37.78
CA TYR A 28 -5.27 -14.12 38.72
C TYR A 28 -3.85 -13.53 38.85
N GLY A 29 -3.71 -12.24 38.51
CA GLY A 29 -2.43 -11.53 38.51
C GLY A 29 -1.89 -11.22 37.12
N GLU A 30 -2.42 -11.86 36.08
CA GLU A 30 -2.11 -11.51 34.68
C GLU A 30 -2.78 -10.19 34.24
N ARG A 31 -2.57 -9.83 32.98
CA ARG A 31 -3.13 -8.62 32.38
C ARG A 31 -4.61 -8.83 32.05
N ILE A 32 -5.46 -7.94 32.54
CA ILE A 32 -6.91 -8.01 32.35
C ILE A 32 -7.26 -7.63 30.90
N PRO A 33 -7.96 -8.48 30.13
CA PRO A 33 -8.42 -8.13 28.78
C PRO A 33 -9.57 -7.13 28.85
N LEU A 34 -9.54 -6.09 28.02
CA LEU A 34 -10.62 -5.10 27.92
C LEU A 34 -10.84 -4.73 26.45
N PHE A 35 -11.96 -5.18 25.86
CA PHE A 35 -12.40 -4.68 24.56
C PHE A 35 -13.01 -3.27 24.69
N SER A 36 -12.75 -2.43 23.69
CA SER A 36 -13.37 -1.12 23.57
C SER A 36 -13.75 -0.84 22.12
N ASN A 37 -15.01 -0.49 21.91
CA ASN A 37 -15.56 -0.10 20.60
C ASN A 37 -15.42 1.42 20.45
N LEU A 38 -14.33 1.90 19.85
CA LEU A 38 -14.01 3.33 19.81
C LEU A 38 -15.15 4.23 19.28
N PRO A 39 -15.92 3.84 18.24
CA PRO A 39 -17.03 4.66 17.74
C PRO A 39 -18.24 4.78 18.69
N ALA A 40 -18.29 3.99 19.78
CA ALA A 40 -19.33 4.07 20.80
C ALA A 40 -18.96 4.98 21.99
N LEU A 41 -17.73 5.49 22.02
CA LEU A 41 -17.22 6.41 23.03
C LEU A 41 -17.30 7.85 22.52
N GLU A 42 -17.57 8.80 23.41
CA GLU A 42 -17.63 10.24 23.09
C GLU A 42 -16.24 10.86 22.98
N ARG A 43 -15.31 10.50 23.87
CA ARG A 43 -13.95 11.07 23.96
C ARG A 43 -12.85 10.03 24.24
N PRO A 44 -12.71 9.02 23.36
CA PRO A 44 -11.68 7.98 23.49
C PRO A 44 -10.24 8.53 23.49
N GLU A 45 -10.01 9.76 23.05
CA GLU A 45 -8.70 10.39 23.09
C GLU A 45 -8.26 10.86 24.49
N LYS A 46 -9.18 11.01 25.46
CA LYS A 46 -8.86 11.57 26.79
C LYS A 46 -8.96 10.60 27.97
N ASN A 47 -9.96 9.72 27.97
CA ASN A 47 -10.28 8.88 29.14
C ASN A 47 -10.73 7.46 28.76
N LEU A 48 -10.20 6.91 27.67
CA LEU A 48 -10.65 5.67 27.02
C LEU A 48 -10.98 4.55 28.02
N VAL A 49 -10.03 4.21 28.89
CA VAL A 49 -10.20 3.12 29.86
C VAL A 49 -11.30 3.43 30.87
N ALA A 50 -11.33 4.64 31.43
CA ALA A 50 -12.36 5.02 32.40
C ALA A 50 -13.75 5.07 31.77
N GLU A 51 -13.88 5.60 30.54
CA GLU A 51 -15.13 5.62 29.80
C GLU A 51 -15.63 4.19 29.52
N GLN A 52 -14.75 3.30 29.05
CA GLN A 52 -15.08 1.89 28.82
C GLN A 52 -15.49 1.17 30.12
N LEU A 53 -14.79 1.38 31.24
CA LEU A 53 -15.13 0.77 32.53
C LEU A 53 -16.47 1.30 33.09
N ARG A 54 -16.85 2.56 32.80
CA ARG A 54 -18.19 3.08 33.17
C ARG A 54 -19.31 2.38 32.39
N THR A 55 -19.08 1.96 31.14
CA THR A 55 -20.06 1.14 30.40
C THR A 55 -20.23 -0.28 30.95
N LEU A 56 -19.39 -0.68 31.93
CA LEU A 56 -19.44 -1.95 32.64
C LEU A 56 -19.87 -1.78 34.11
N ASP A 57 -20.44 -0.63 34.46
CA ASP A 57 -20.91 -0.26 35.82
C ASP A 57 -19.84 -0.34 36.93
N ILE A 58 -18.56 -0.18 36.58
CA ILE A 58 -17.43 -0.18 37.52
C ILE A 58 -17.31 1.18 38.21
N SER A 59 -17.13 1.20 39.53
CA SER A 59 -17.08 2.44 40.33
C SER A 59 -15.74 3.17 40.24
N GLU A 60 -15.72 4.49 40.46
CA GLU A 60 -14.49 5.30 40.46
C GLU A 60 -13.47 4.87 41.55
N ASP A 61 -13.91 4.23 42.64
CA ASP A 61 -13.02 3.63 43.65
C ASP A 61 -12.36 2.35 43.11
N GLN A 62 -13.14 1.46 42.48
CA GLN A 62 -12.63 0.26 41.82
C GLN A 62 -11.66 0.64 40.68
N MET A 63 -11.96 1.67 39.90
CA MET A 63 -11.05 2.17 38.86
C MET A 63 -9.72 2.66 39.45
N ARG A 64 -9.75 3.37 40.59
CA ARG A 64 -8.53 3.81 41.30
C ARG A 64 -7.69 2.62 41.80
N GLU A 65 -8.32 1.54 42.25
CA GLU A 65 -7.61 0.30 42.63
C GLU A 65 -6.99 -0.40 41.42
N LEU A 66 -7.79 -0.64 40.36
CA LEU A 66 -7.33 -1.25 39.11
C LEU A 66 -6.15 -0.49 38.50
N LYS A 67 -6.22 0.85 38.47
CA LYS A 67 -5.19 1.73 37.92
C LYS A 67 -3.86 1.66 38.70
N ARG A 68 -3.90 1.41 40.01
CA ARG A 68 -2.71 1.26 40.86
C ARG A 68 -2.07 -0.13 40.76
N HIS A 69 -2.89 -1.18 40.74
CA HIS A 69 -2.43 -2.54 41.02
C HIS A 69 -2.51 -3.52 39.84
N ARG A 70 -3.22 -3.19 38.75
CA ARG A 70 -3.41 -4.09 37.59
C ARG A 70 -2.77 -3.55 36.31
N GLN A 71 -2.59 -4.46 35.36
CA GLN A 71 -2.20 -4.15 33.98
C GLN A 71 -3.33 -4.60 33.05
N LEU A 72 -3.52 -3.91 31.93
CA LEU A 72 -4.58 -4.17 30.96
C LEU A 72 -4.02 -4.61 29.60
N VAL A 73 -4.75 -5.48 28.90
CA VAL A 73 -4.64 -5.64 27.44
C VAL A 73 -5.85 -4.95 26.83
N LEU A 74 -5.63 -3.75 26.29
CA LEU A 74 -6.69 -2.92 25.72
C LEU A 74 -6.84 -3.21 24.23
N ILE A 75 -8.01 -3.71 23.83
CA ILE A 75 -8.35 -4.14 22.48
C ILE A 75 -9.31 -3.11 21.90
N CYS A 76 -8.78 -2.12 21.18
CA CYS A 76 -9.55 -1.03 20.59
C CYS A 76 -10.01 -1.39 19.17
N ASP A 77 -11.32 -1.39 18.93
CA ASP A 77 -11.93 -1.63 17.63
C ASP A 77 -12.42 -0.35 16.95
N GLY A 78 -12.21 -0.25 15.64
CA GLY A 78 -12.80 0.79 14.79
C GLY A 78 -12.15 2.17 14.90
N TYR A 79 -10.81 2.26 14.94
CA TYR A 79 -10.09 3.55 15.04
C TYR A 79 -10.44 4.54 13.92
N ASP A 80 -10.49 4.08 12.67
CA ASP A 80 -10.91 4.91 11.53
C ASP A 80 -12.41 5.27 11.56
N GLU A 81 -13.21 4.55 12.35
CA GLU A 81 -14.66 4.79 12.48
C GLU A 81 -15.00 5.81 13.58
N SER A 82 -14.11 5.98 14.56
CA SER A 82 -14.19 7.06 15.54
C SER A 82 -13.60 8.39 15.03
N GLN A 83 -13.18 8.46 13.75
CA GLN A 83 -12.59 9.64 13.10
C GLN A 83 -11.37 10.20 13.81
N LEU A 84 -10.67 9.36 14.59
CA LEU A 84 -9.48 9.76 15.31
C LEU A 84 -8.29 9.89 14.36
N MET A 85 -7.57 10.99 14.51
CA MET A 85 -6.27 11.23 13.86
C MET A 85 -5.14 11.31 14.88
N THR A 86 -5.46 11.13 16.17
CA THR A 86 -4.57 11.33 17.31
C THR A 86 -3.96 10.03 17.82
N ASN A 87 -2.77 10.14 18.41
CA ASN A 87 -2.07 9.03 19.02
C ASN A 87 -2.68 8.68 20.38
N LEU A 88 -3.56 7.67 20.41
CA LEU A 88 -4.29 7.24 21.61
C LEU A 88 -3.39 6.92 22.80
N HIS A 89 -2.17 6.44 22.55
CA HIS A 89 -1.20 6.15 23.59
C HIS A 89 -0.72 7.43 24.27
N THR A 90 -0.35 8.42 23.46
CA THR A 90 0.09 9.75 23.93
C THR A 90 -1.06 10.52 24.60
N THR A 91 -2.24 10.58 23.99
CA THR A 91 -3.34 11.43 24.48
C THR A 91 -4.00 10.92 25.76
N ASN A 92 -4.01 9.60 26.00
CA ASN A 92 -4.47 9.00 27.26
C ASN A 92 -3.33 8.82 28.29
N ALA A 93 -2.11 9.30 28.01
CA ALA A 93 -0.95 9.20 28.90
C ALA A 93 -0.64 7.76 29.38
N PHE A 94 -0.86 6.76 28.52
CA PHE A 94 -0.70 5.35 28.92
C PHE A 94 0.76 5.03 29.30
N ASN A 95 0.94 4.15 30.29
CA ASN A 95 2.24 3.73 30.84
C ASN A 95 3.09 4.83 31.52
N GLN A 96 2.58 6.07 31.65
CA GLN A 96 3.20 7.10 32.48
C GLN A 96 2.99 6.84 33.98
N THR A 97 3.79 7.50 34.83
CA THR A 97 3.73 7.37 36.29
C THR A 97 2.34 7.74 36.83
N GLY A 98 1.71 6.83 37.58
CA GLY A 98 0.34 7.01 38.10
C GLY A 98 -0.78 6.87 37.07
N GLN A 99 -0.47 6.54 35.81
CA GLN A 99 -1.43 6.28 34.74
C GLN A 99 -1.67 4.79 34.49
N TRP A 100 -2.62 4.47 33.60
CA TRP A 100 -2.99 3.09 33.28
C TRP A 100 -1.82 2.34 32.64
N LYS A 101 -1.50 1.15 33.17
CA LYS A 101 -0.52 0.23 32.59
C LYS A 101 -1.17 -0.65 31.54
N VAL A 102 -0.89 -0.39 30.26
CA VAL A 102 -1.63 -0.91 29.11
C VAL A 102 -0.70 -1.50 28.05
N LYS A 103 -1.00 -2.72 27.59
CA LYS A 103 -0.58 -3.22 26.27
C LYS A 103 -1.71 -2.94 25.28
N LEU A 104 -1.45 -2.08 24.29
CA LEU A 104 -2.46 -1.60 23.35
C LEU A 104 -2.47 -2.40 22.04
N LEU A 105 -3.66 -2.84 21.64
CA LEU A 105 -3.99 -3.38 20.33
C LEU A 105 -5.07 -2.48 19.71
N VAL A 106 -4.84 -1.99 18.50
CA VAL A 106 -5.81 -1.18 17.74
C VAL A 106 -6.09 -1.84 16.40
N THR A 107 -7.36 -1.97 16.00
CA THR A 107 -7.72 -2.29 14.60
C THR A 107 -8.03 -1.03 13.81
N CYS A 108 -7.56 -1.00 12.57
CA CYS A 108 -7.84 0.06 11.61
C CYS A 108 -8.00 -0.53 10.21
N ARG A 109 -8.79 0.11 9.34
CA ARG A 109 -8.84 -0.23 7.92
C ARG A 109 -7.66 0.40 7.17
N THR A 110 -6.89 -0.43 6.47
CA THR A 110 -5.67 -0.02 5.73
C THR A 110 -5.91 1.18 4.81
N GLN A 111 -7.04 1.18 4.09
CA GLN A 111 -7.47 2.23 3.15
C GLN A 111 -7.78 3.61 3.77
N TYR A 112 -7.77 3.78 5.11
CA TYR A 112 -7.95 5.08 5.79
C TYR A 112 -6.65 5.60 6.43
N LEU A 113 -5.52 4.94 6.13
CA LEU A 113 -4.19 5.34 6.57
C LEU A 113 -3.53 6.16 5.46
N GLY A 114 -3.15 7.40 5.77
CA GLY A 114 -2.27 8.21 4.92
C GLY A 114 -0.81 7.77 5.09
N PRO A 115 0.15 8.34 4.32
CA PRO A 115 1.56 7.92 4.37
C PRO A 115 2.14 7.95 5.80
N ASP A 116 1.90 9.03 6.55
CA ASP A 116 2.47 9.26 7.89
C ASP A 116 1.62 8.63 9.02
N TYR A 117 0.90 7.53 8.75
CA TYR A 117 -0.02 6.98 9.74
C TYR A 117 0.68 6.43 10.99
N ARG A 118 1.96 6.02 10.90
CA ARG A 118 2.70 5.41 12.01
C ARG A 118 2.82 6.35 13.22
N ASP A 119 2.94 7.66 13.00
CA ASP A 119 2.98 8.68 14.05
C ASP A 119 1.71 8.68 14.93
N ARG A 120 0.60 8.18 14.40
CA ARG A 120 -0.67 8.03 15.12
C ARG A 120 -0.72 6.81 16.04
N PHE A 121 0.27 5.91 16.01
CA PHE A 121 0.25 4.66 16.77
C PHE A 121 1.55 4.32 17.49
N VAL A 122 2.71 4.84 17.05
CA VAL A 122 4.00 4.63 17.72
C VAL A 122 4.04 5.42 19.05
N PRO A 123 4.31 4.79 20.20
CA PRO A 123 4.51 5.51 21.46
C PRO A 123 5.72 6.44 21.39
N LYS A 124 5.60 7.67 21.93
CA LYS A 124 6.76 8.56 22.08
C LYS A 124 7.64 8.06 23.24
N VAL A 125 8.96 8.15 23.08
CA VAL A 125 9.98 7.58 24.00
C VAL A 125 10.07 8.31 25.36
N THR A 126 9.23 9.33 25.58
CA THR A 126 9.10 10.02 26.86
C THR A 126 8.31 9.14 27.86
N ASP A 127 9.06 8.56 28.80
CA ASP A 127 8.69 7.78 29.99
C ASP A 127 8.60 6.24 29.86
N GLN A 128 9.35 5.58 30.76
CA GLN A 128 9.37 4.15 31.14
C GLN A 128 9.69 3.09 30.07
N TYR A 129 9.80 3.44 28.79
CA TYR A 129 10.26 2.49 27.76
C TYR A 129 11.79 2.40 27.70
N TYR A 130 12.35 1.35 28.30
CA TYR A 130 13.79 1.02 28.27
C TYR A 130 14.28 0.45 26.93
N HIS A 131 13.46 0.45 25.88
CA HIS A 131 13.76 -0.13 24.56
C HIS A 131 13.64 0.92 23.45
N VAL A 132 14.37 0.70 22.36
CA VAL A 132 14.32 1.54 21.15
C VAL A 132 12.90 1.51 20.56
N ALA A 133 12.44 2.62 19.99
CA ALA A 133 11.05 2.79 19.52
C ALA A 133 10.59 1.71 18.51
N SER A 134 11.52 1.09 17.78
CA SER A 134 11.30 -0.04 16.88
C SER A 134 10.61 -1.24 17.55
N ASP A 135 10.91 -1.50 18.82
CA ASP A 135 10.45 -2.71 19.53
C ASP A 135 9.06 -2.52 20.16
N LEU A 136 8.61 -1.26 20.27
CA LEU A 136 7.36 -0.88 20.94
C LEU A 136 6.14 -0.95 20.03
N PHE A 137 6.36 -1.00 18.71
CA PHE A 137 5.33 -0.98 17.69
C PHE A 137 5.42 -2.20 16.78
N GLN A 138 4.28 -2.82 16.50
CA GLN A 138 4.16 -4.02 15.69
C GLN A 138 2.91 -3.90 14.84
N GLU A 139 3.02 -4.28 13.57
CA GLU A 139 1.94 -4.28 12.60
C GLU A 139 1.61 -5.72 12.18
N ALA A 140 0.34 -6.02 12.02
CA ALA A 140 -0.13 -7.25 11.41
C ALA A 140 -1.30 -6.94 10.48
N VAL A 141 -1.48 -7.74 9.43
CA VAL A 141 -2.60 -7.61 8.48
C VAL A 141 -3.47 -8.85 8.60
N ILE A 142 -4.79 -8.68 8.75
CA ILE A 142 -5.71 -9.81 8.59
C ILE A 142 -5.76 -10.17 7.11
N ALA A 143 -5.21 -11.34 6.77
CA ALA A 143 -5.23 -11.88 5.42
C ALA A 143 -6.67 -12.19 4.96
N PRO A 144 -7.00 -11.97 3.68
CA PRO A 144 -8.25 -12.48 3.09
C PRO A 144 -8.34 -14.01 3.18
N PHE A 145 -9.55 -14.55 3.17
CA PHE A 145 -9.74 -16.00 3.25
C PHE A 145 -9.10 -16.74 2.07
N SER A 146 -8.41 -17.84 2.39
CA SER A 146 -8.01 -18.87 1.43
C SER A 146 -9.22 -19.69 0.97
N LYS A 147 -9.07 -20.42 -0.14
CA LYS A 147 -10.15 -21.31 -0.64
C LYS A 147 -10.62 -22.32 0.42
N ALA A 148 -9.67 -22.92 1.16
CA ALA A 148 -9.98 -23.87 2.24
C ALA A 148 -10.74 -23.22 3.41
N GLN A 149 -10.45 -21.95 3.73
CA GLN A 149 -11.20 -21.19 4.75
C GLN A 149 -12.62 -20.86 4.28
N ILE A 150 -12.80 -20.53 2.99
CA ILE A 150 -14.13 -20.36 2.39
C ILE A 150 -14.92 -21.67 2.46
N GLU A 151 -14.33 -22.78 2.03
CA GLU A 151 -14.95 -24.12 2.07
C GLU A 151 -15.38 -24.51 3.50
N LEU A 152 -14.54 -24.25 4.51
CA LEU A 152 -14.84 -24.51 5.92
C LEU A 152 -15.89 -23.54 6.50
N TYR A 153 -15.97 -22.30 6.00
CA TYR A 153 -17.03 -21.35 6.37
C TYR A 153 -18.38 -21.82 5.80
N VAL A 154 -18.44 -22.19 4.51
CA VAL A 154 -19.65 -22.70 3.86
C VAL A 154 -20.16 -23.96 4.57
N GLU A 155 -19.26 -24.87 4.95
CA GLU A 155 -19.60 -26.08 5.70
C GLU A 155 -20.28 -25.80 7.05
N LYS A 156 -19.85 -24.75 7.75
CA LYS A 156 -20.48 -24.29 9.01
C LYS A 156 -21.73 -23.45 8.79
N TYR A 157 -21.91 -22.87 7.61
CA TYR A 157 -23.00 -21.98 7.27
C TYR A 157 -24.27 -22.73 6.85
N VAL A 158 -24.14 -23.77 6.01
CA VAL A 158 -25.27 -24.57 5.50
C VAL A 158 -26.20 -25.09 6.61
N PRO A 159 -25.72 -25.58 7.78
CA PRO A 159 -26.60 -26.10 8.84
C PRO A 159 -27.31 -25.04 9.70
N LEU A 160 -27.03 -23.74 9.54
CA LEU A 160 -27.55 -22.70 10.45
C LEU A 160 -29.05 -22.44 10.28
N GLU A 161 -29.59 -22.68 9.10
CA GLU A 161 -30.99 -22.51 8.76
C GLU A 161 -31.43 -23.65 7.81
N PRO A 162 -32.73 -24.02 7.76
CA PRO A 162 -33.22 -25.00 6.81
C PRO A 162 -33.09 -24.48 5.37
N ARG A 163 -32.02 -24.91 4.69
CA ARG A 163 -31.63 -24.49 3.34
C ARG A 163 -31.71 -25.68 2.37
N THR A 164 -32.03 -25.39 1.11
CA THR A 164 -32.13 -26.39 0.04
C THR A 164 -30.77 -26.77 -0.56
N TRP A 165 -29.78 -25.87 -0.51
CA TRP A 165 -28.46 -26.05 -1.08
C TRP A 165 -27.46 -26.64 -0.08
N VAL A 166 -26.66 -27.60 -0.54
CA VAL A 166 -25.54 -28.19 0.21
C VAL A 166 -24.22 -27.47 -0.08
N LYS A 167 -23.15 -27.82 0.67
CA LYS A 167 -21.80 -27.26 0.50
C LYS A 167 -21.30 -27.33 -0.95
N ALA A 168 -21.59 -28.43 -1.65
CA ALA A 168 -21.18 -28.64 -3.04
C ALA A 168 -21.77 -27.57 -3.97
N ASP A 169 -23.09 -27.33 -3.89
CA ASP A 169 -23.80 -26.36 -4.73
C ASP A 169 -23.21 -24.96 -4.60
N TYR A 170 -23.02 -24.48 -3.36
CA TYR A 170 -22.41 -23.18 -3.10
C TYR A 170 -20.98 -23.10 -3.66
N MET A 171 -20.14 -24.11 -3.43
CA MET A 171 -18.76 -24.09 -3.93
C MET A 171 -18.67 -24.17 -5.46
N GLU A 172 -19.60 -24.89 -6.10
CA GLU A 172 -19.76 -24.91 -7.55
C GLU A 172 -20.13 -23.51 -8.07
N LYS A 173 -21.19 -22.88 -7.54
CA LYS A 173 -21.62 -21.56 -8.05
C LYS A 173 -20.62 -20.45 -7.75
N LEU A 174 -19.94 -20.50 -6.60
CA LEU A 174 -18.84 -19.59 -6.26
C LEU A 174 -17.67 -19.66 -7.25
N THR A 175 -17.41 -20.84 -7.83
CA THR A 175 -16.29 -21.08 -8.76
C THR A 175 -16.67 -20.93 -10.23
N ILE A 176 -17.90 -21.24 -10.63
CA ILE A 176 -18.40 -21.04 -12.00
C ILE A 176 -18.58 -19.56 -12.33
N ILE A 177 -19.15 -18.77 -11.40
CA ILE A 177 -19.42 -17.35 -11.64
C ILE A 177 -18.09 -16.57 -11.66
N PRO A 178 -17.73 -15.91 -12.78
CA PRO A 178 -16.53 -15.09 -12.87
C PRO A 178 -16.39 -14.10 -11.71
N ASN A 179 -15.14 -13.80 -11.35
CA ASN A 179 -14.72 -12.83 -10.33
C ASN A 179 -15.28 -13.02 -8.90
N LEU A 180 -16.25 -13.92 -8.67
CA LEU A 180 -16.93 -14.10 -7.39
C LEU A 180 -16.00 -14.70 -6.33
N MET A 181 -15.20 -15.72 -6.68
CA MET A 181 -14.11 -16.22 -5.82
C MET A 181 -13.13 -15.12 -5.36
N GLY A 182 -12.97 -14.04 -6.12
CA GLY A 182 -12.14 -12.89 -5.73
C GLY A 182 -12.82 -12.04 -4.66
N LEU A 183 -14.12 -11.77 -4.82
CA LEU A 183 -14.92 -11.00 -3.87
C LEU A 183 -15.08 -11.73 -2.52
N VAL A 184 -15.41 -13.03 -2.54
CA VAL A 184 -15.70 -13.79 -1.31
C VAL A 184 -14.47 -14.18 -0.48
N LYS A 185 -13.25 -13.79 -0.90
CA LYS A 185 -12.09 -13.76 0.02
C LYS A 185 -12.31 -12.77 1.17
N ASN A 186 -13.18 -11.77 0.99
CA ASN A 186 -13.63 -10.90 2.04
C ASN A 186 -14.76 -11.60 2.84
N PRO A 187 -14.59 -11.89 4.14
CA PRO A 187 -15.54 -12.68 4.92
C PRO A 187 -16.96 -12.10 4.93
N PHE A 188 -17.12 -10.78 4.96
CA PHE A 188 -18.44 -10.15 4.92
C PHE A 188 -19.11 -10.33 3.54
N LEU A 189 -18.36 -10.19 2.44
CA LEU A 189 -18.89 -10.44 1.10
C LEU A 189 -19.22 -11.92 0.85
N LEU A 190 -18.51 -12.85 1.52
CA LEU A 190 -18.88 -14.27 1.52
C LEU A 190 -20.27 -14.46 2.14
N THR A 191 -20.55 -13.89 3.32
CA THR A 191 -21.89 -13.96 3.93
C THR A 191 -22.97 -13.41 3.00
N LEU A 192 -22.78 -12.21 2.44
CA LEU A 192 -23.74 -11.62 1.49
C LEU A 192 -23.96 -12.51 0.25
N ALA A 193 -22.88 -13.06 -0.32
CA ALA A 193 -22.95 -13.92 -1.49
C ALA A 193 -23.71 -15.22 -1.19
N LEU A 194 -23.49 -15.85 -0.03
CA LEU A 194 -24.19 -17.09 0.35
C LEU A 194 -25.69 -16.88 0.62
N GLU A 195 -26.12 -15.67 1.00
CA GLU A 195 -27.55 -15.32 1.09
C GLU A 195 -28.15 -14.99 -0.29
N ALA A 196 -27.43 -14.22 -1.13
CA ALA A 196 -27.93 -13.79 -2.43
C ALA A 196 -27.91 -14.88 -3.52
N LEU A 197 -26.94 -15.81 -3.47
CA LEU A 197 -26.65 -16.75 -4.56
C LEU A 197 -27.83 -17.59 -5.06
N PRO A 198 -28.70 -18.16 -4.19
CA PRO A 198 -29.85 -18.93 -4.65
C PRO A 198 -30.77 -18.14 -5.59
N MET A 199 -31.08 -16.89 -5.24
CA MET A 199 -31.90 -16.00 -6.08
C MET A 199 -31.15 -15.51 -7.33
N VAL A 200 -29.83 -15.30 -7.22
CA VAL A 200 -29.00 -14.86 -8.37
C VAL A 200 -28.97 -15.92 -9.46
N VAL A 201 -29.00 -17.21 -9.10
CA VAL A 201 -28.89 -18.35 -10.01
C VAL A 201 -30.26 -18.84 -10.50
N GLU A 202 -31.33 -18.55 -9.76
CA GLU A 202 -32.71 -18.93 -10.11
C GLU A 202 -33.09 -18.48 -11.53
N GLY A 203 -33.62 -19.41 -12.34
CA GLY A 203 -34.02 -19.17 -13.73
C GLY A 203 -32.88 -18.97 -14.75
N LYS A 204 -31.60 -19.02 -14.36
CA LYS A 204 -30.46 -18.81 -15.28
C LYS A 204 -29.82 -20.13 -15.72
N THR A 205 -29.64 -20.29 -17.03
CA THR A 205 -29.08 -21.49 -17.66
C THR A 205 -27.55 -21.43 -17.84
N ASP A 206 -27.00 -20.25 -18.12
CA ASP A 206 -25.55 -20.00 -18.14
C ASP A 206 -25.17 -19.00 -17.02
N LEU A 207 -24.15 -19.39 -16.25
CA LEU A 207 -23.59 -18.60 -15.16
C LEU A 207 -22.16 -18.12 -15.46
N SER A 208 -21.53 -18.62 -16.53
CA SER A 208 -20.16 -18.28 -16.93
C SER A 208 -20.05 -16.86 -17.51
N THR A 209 -21.16 -16.32 -18.01
CA THR A 209 -21.27 -14.93 -18.49
C THR A 209 -21.69 -13.95 -17.40
N LEU A 210 -22.15 -14.41 -16.24
CA LEU A 210 -22.63 -13.57 -15.15
C LEU A 210 -21.47 -12.89 -14.41
N ARG A 211 -21.39 -11.56 -14.45
CA ARG A 211 -20.42 -10.80 -13.64
C ARG A 211 -21.13 -10.10 -12.48
N LEU A 212 -20.88 -10.59 -11.26
CA LEU A 212 -21.38 -9.95 -10.04
C LEU A 212 -20.37 -8.93 -9.54
N THR A 213 -20.77 -7.66 -9.54
CA THR A 213 -20.05 -6.58 -8.83
C THR A 213 -20.25 -6.73 -7.31
N ARG A 214 -19.45 -6.02 -6.51
CA ARG A 214 -19.71 -5.97 -5.06
C ARG A 214 -21.05 -5.30 -4.82
N ILE A 215 -21.37 -4.22 -5.53
CA ILE A 215 -22.61 -3.48 -5.28
C ILE A 215 -23.87 -4.30 -5.57
N ALA A 216 -23.89 -5.09 -6.66
CA ALA A 216 -25.00 -5.98 -6.97
C ALA A 216 -25.29 -6.99 -5.85
N LEU A 217 -24.26 -7.47 -5.14
CA LEU A 217 -24.45 -8.35 -3.97
C LEU A 217 -25.14 -7.62 -2.80
N TYR A 218 -24.94 -6.30 -2.64
CA TYR A 218 -25.66 -5.51 -1.62
C TYR A 218 -27.09 -5.20 -2.07
N ASP A 219 -27.29 -4.83 -3.34
CA ASP A 219 -28.63 -4.56 -3.89
C ASP A 219 -29.55 -5.78 -3.65
N ILE A 220 -29.10 -6.98 -4.06
CA ILE A 220 -29.86 -8.24 -3.93
C ILE A 220 -30.04 -8.67 -2.47
N PHE A 221 -29.00 -8.56 -1.63
CA PHE A 221 -29.08 -8.90 -0.21
C PHE A 221 -30.09 -8.00 0.53
N VAL A 222 -30.12 -6.70 0.24
CA VAL A 222 -31.04 -5.75 0.87
C VAL A 222 -32.49 -6.05 0.49
N GLU A 223 -32.76 -6.31 -0.78
CA GLU A 223 -34.09 -6.72 -1.25
C GLU A 223 -34.54 -8.03 -0.61
N HIS A 224 -33.66 -9.05 -0.58
CA HIS A 224 -33.94 -10.33 0.07
C HIS A 224 -34.24 -10.16 1.57
N TRP A 225 -33.40 -9.42 2.30
CA TRP A 225 -33.56 -9.17 3.73
C TRP A 225 -34.92 -8.53 4.05
N LEU A 226 -35.31 -7.50 3.28
CA LEU A 226 -36.60 -6.84 3.46
C LEU A 226 -37.77 -7.76 3.10
N GLY A 227 -37.67 -8.55 2.02
CA GLY A 227 -38.68 -9.53 1.62
C GLY A 227 -38.84 -10.71 2.61
N VAL A 228 -37.79 -11.09 3.33
CA VAL A 228 -37.88 -12.06 4.45
C VAL A 228 -38.58 -11.43 5.66
N ASN A 229 -38.19 -10.21 6.06
CA ASN A 229 -38.78 -9.57 7.23
C ASN A 229 -40.23 -9.11 7.01
N LYS A 230 -40.60 -8.74 5.78
CA LYS A 230 -42.00 -8.52 5.35
C LYS A 230 -42.87 -9.75 5.62
N ARG A 231 -42.45 -10.94 5.15
CA ARG A 231 -43.17 -12.20 5.39
C ARG A 231 -43.29 -12.52 6.89
N ARG A 232 -42.20 -12.38 7.64
CA ARG A 232 -42.20 -12.55 9.11
C ARG A 232 -43.18 -11.61 9.83
N LEU A 233 -43.33 -10.37 9.36
CA LEU A 233 -44.31 -9.41 9.91
C LEU A 233 -45.75 -9.79 9.56
N GLN A 234 -46.01 -10.29 8.36
CA GLN A 234 -47.33 -10.78 7.93
C GLN A 234 -47.76 -12.06 8.68
N GLU A 235 -46.80 -12.90 9.08
CA GLU A 235 -47.04 -14.12 9.87
C GLU A 235 -47.20 -13.84 11.39
N HIS A 236 -46.81 -12.66 11.87
CA HIS A 236 -46.86 -12.31 13.29
C HIS A 236 -48.20 -11.68 13.71
N ARG A 237 -48.68 -12.03 14.91
CA ARG A 237 -49.78 -11.29 15.57
C ARG A 237 -49.29 -9.91 16.04
N LEU A 238 -49.47 -8.90 15.19
CA LEU A 238 -49.34 -7.50 15.56
C LEU A 238 -50.59 -7.01 16.32
N ARG A 239 -50.49 -5.82 16.94
CA ARG A 239 -51.63 -5.10 17.55
C ARG A 239 -52.24 -4.18 16.49
N ASP A 240 -53.54 -3.91 16.59
CA ASP A 240 -54.37 -3.14 15.65
C ASP A 240 -53.64 -1.94 15.01
N VAL A 241 -53.12 -0.99 15.80
CA VAL A 241 -52.39 0.20 15.30
C VAL A 241 -51.14 -0.13 14.48
N LYS A 242 -50.47 -1.28 14.72
CA LYS A 242 -49.36 -1.78 13.91
C LYS A 242 -49.82 -2.68 12.75
N LEU A 243 -51.06 -3.17 12.75
CA LEU A 243 -51.67 -3.85 11.59
C LEU A 243 -52.04 -2.82 10.52
N ASP A 244 -52.76 -1.76 10.89
CA ASP A 244 -53.15 -0.66 9.99
C ASP A 244 -51.91 -0.08 9.27
N ALA A 245 -50.86 0.21 10.04
CA ALA A 245 -49.56 0.65 9.55
C ALA A 245 -48.89 -0.33 8.58
N LEU A 246 -48.98 -1.64 8.85
CA LEU A 246 -48.43 -2.66 7.96
C LEU A 246 -49.23 -2.76 6.67
N GLU A 247 -50.57 -2.66 6.70
CA GLU A 247 -51.41 -2.69 5.50
C GLU A 247 -51.10 -1.53 4.56
N ILE A 248 -50.94 -0.31 5.09
CA ILE A 248 -50.51 0.87 4.32
C ILE A 248 -49.13 0.63 3.70
N LEU A 249 -48.13 0.20 4.50
CA LEU A 249 -46.78 -0.06 4.00
C LEU A 249 -46.74 -1.18 2.95
N LEU A 250 -47.62 -2.18 3.03
CA LEU A 250 -47.76 -3.24 2.02
C LEU A 250 -48.34 -2.71 0.71
N ALA A 251 -49.37 -1.85 0.78
CA ALA A 251 -49.98 -1.22 -0.39
C ALA A 251 -49.00 -0.29 -1.14
N ASP A 252 -48.22 0.50 -0.40
CA ASP A 252 -47.23 1.45 -0.96
C ASP A 252 -45.91 0.79 -1.41
N GLY A 253 -45.75 -0.52 -1.16
CA GLY A 253 -44.55 -1.29 -1.50
C GLY A 253 -43.53 -1.32 -0.37
N PHE A 254 -43.70 -2.28 0.56
CA PHE A 254 -42.92 -2.40 1.80
C PHE A 254 -41.41 -2.39 1.59
N GLU A 255 -40.90 -3.16 0.61
CA GLU A 255 -39.48 -3.25 0.28
C GLU A 255 -38.92 -1.90 -0.18
N ARG A 256 -39.66 -1.16 -1.02
CA ARG A 256 -39.29 0.18 -1.48
C ARG A 256 -39.24 1.16 -0.30
N ASN A 257 -40.23 1.12 0.59
CA ASN A 257 -40.27 1.94 1.79
C ASN A 257 -39.14 1.60 2.78
N GLY A 258 -38.79 0.32 2.93
CA GLY A 258 -37.65 -0.14 3.73
C GLY A 258 -36.28 0.27 3.16
N ILE A 259 -36.13 0.30 1.84
CA ILE A 259 -34.94 0.85 1.18
C ILE A 259 -34.88 2.37 1.38
N LEU A 260 -35.99 3.09 1.15
CA LEU A 260 -36.04 4.54 1.30
C LEU A 260 -35.73 4.98 2.74
N PHE A 261 -36.33 4.33 3.74
CA PHE A 261 -36.04 4.57 5.15
C PHE A 261 -34.55 4.44 5.48
N GLN A 262 -33.88 3.40 4.96
CA GLN A 262 -32.45 3.18 5.20
C GLN A 262 -31.56 4.16 4.41
N LYS A 263 -31.96 4.59 3.22
CA LYS A 263 -31.32 5.70 2.48
C LYS A 263 -31.42 7.02 3.24
N GLU A 264 -32.62 7.38 3.71
CA GLU A 264 -32.88 8.59 4.50
C GLU A 264 -32.06 8.59 5.80
N LEU A 265 -32.05 7.46 6.52
CA LEU A 265 -31.27 7.29 7.75
C LEU A 265 -29.76 7.41 7.47
N ALA A 266 -29.26 6.80 6.40
CA ALA A 266 -27.85 6.91 6.02
C ALA A 266 -27.48 8.36 5.69
N LEU A 267 -28.31 9.07 4.93
CA LEU A 267 -28.11 10.49 4.61
C LEU A 267 -28.09 11.36 5.88
N ALA A 268 -29.06 11.16 6.78
CA ALA A 268 -29.12 11.87 8.06
C ALA A 268 -27.89 11.60 8.93
N ILE A 269 -27.41 10.35 9.01
CA ILE A 269 -26.17 10.01 9.74
C ILE A 269 -24.94 10.72 9.13
N PHE A 270 -24.84 10.80 7.80
CA PHE A 270 -23.72 11.49 7.15
C PHE A 270 -23.78 13.02 7.26
N ARG A 271 -24.99 13.59 7.29
CA ARG A 271 -25.24 15.04 7.41
C ARG A 271 -25.12 15.54 8.85
N GLU A 272 -25.80 14.90 9.79
CA GLU A 272 -26.01 15.40 11.15
C GLU A 272 -25.00 14.84 12.19
N GLN A 273 -24.23 13.81 11.82
CA GLN A 273 -23.23 13.18 12.71
C GLN A 273 -21.90 12.93 11.99
N GLU A 274 -21.63 13.68 10.92
CA GLU A 274 -20.43 13.55 10.07
C GLU A 274 -20.18 12.13 9.52
N GLY A 275 -21.17 11.24 9.55
CA GLY A 275 -21.03 9.84 9.16
C GLY A 275 -20.53 8.92 10.27
N ARG A 276 -20.66 9.27 11.56
CA ARG A 276 -20.37 8.33 12.67
C ARG A 276 -21.39 7.18 12.70
N PRO A 277 -20.97 5.91 12.91
CA PRO A 277 -21.84 4.75 12.66
C PRO A 277 -22.91 4.48 13.71
N ILE A 278 -22.81 5.09 14.89
CA ILE A 278 -23.63 4.79 16.06
C ILE A 278 -24.51 6.00 16.38
N VAL A 279 -25.82 5.76 16.49
CA VAL A 279 -26.83 6.74 16.90
C VAL A 279 -27.29 6.36 18.31
N ASP A 280 -26.89 7.12 19.32
CA ASP A 280 -27.51 7.00 20.64
C ASP A 280 -28.85 7.75 20.65
N TYR A 281 -29.94 7.06 20.99
CA TYR A 281 -31.29 7.63 21.03
C TYR A 281 -32.04 7.24 22.30
N SER A 282 -32.45 8.26 23.05
CA SER A 282 -33.40 8.14 24.15
C SER A 282 -34.56 9.10 23.92
N HIS A 283 -35.79 8.59 23.83
CA HIS A 283 -36.99 9.40 23.60
C HIS A 283 -37.12 10.60 24.55
N LYS A 284 -36.68 10.48 25.81
CA LYS A 284 -36.74 11.61 26.76
C LYS A 284 -35.81 12.77 26.39
N ARG A 285 -34.67 12.50 25.73
CA ARG A 285 -33.65 13.50 25.36
C ARG A 285 -33.80 13.96 23.90
N ASP A 286 -34.14 13.04 23.01
CA ASP A 286 -33.93 13.19 21.57
C ASP A 286 -35.22 13.44 20.76
N TRP A 287 -36.40 13.57 21.38
CA TRP A 287 -37.70 13.62 20.68
C TRP A 287 -37.89 14.83 19.73
N MET A 288 -37.16 15.93 19.92
CA MET A 288 -37.17 17.09 19.00
C MET A 288 -36.03 17.07 17.97
N THR A 289 -35.23 16.01 17.93
CA THR A 289 -34.08 15.89 17.02
C THR A 289 -34.43 15.08 15.78
N TRP A 290 -33.63 15.18 14.72
CA TRP A 290 -33.75 14.34 13.52
C TRP A 290 -33.81 12.83 13.84
N LYS A 291 -33.21 12.38 14.95
CA LYS A 291 -33.23 10.98 15.38
C LYS A 291 -34.66 10.48 15.64
N ALA A 292 -35.57 11.34 16.11
CA ALA A 292 -36.95 10.96 16.40
C ALA A 292 -37.71 10.50 15.14
N GLN A 293 -37.36 11.01 13.96
CA GLN A 293 -37.91 10.58 12.67
C GLN A 293 -37.64 9.11 12.34
N PHE A 294 -36.56 8.53 12.88
CA PHE A 294 -36.13 7.16 12.60
C PHE A 294 -36.27 6.21 13.79
N PHE A 295 -36.11 6.73 15.01
CA PHE A 295 -36.07 5.95 16.24
C PHE A 295 -37.27 6.23 17.18
N GLY A 296 -38.22 7.05 16.73
CA GLY A 296 -39.47 7.38 17.42
C GLY A 296 -40.40 6.19 17.70
N LEU A 297 -41.56 6.54 18.29
CA LEU A 297 -42.64 5.60 18.63
C LEU A 297 -43.69 5.44 17.51
N ASP A 298 -43.54 6.18 16.42
CA ASP A 298 -44.39 6.11 15.23
C ASP A 298 -44.52 4.65 14.71
N PRO A 299 -45.74 4.14 14.44
CA PRO A 299 -45.96 2.74 14.05
C PRO A 299 -45.20 2.34 12.78
N ASP A 300 -45.29 3.15 11.72
CA ASP A 300 -44.70 2.88 10.41
C ASP A 300 -43.18 2.85 10.50
N ARG A 301 -42.59 3.91 11.08
CA ARG A 301 -41.14 4.01 11.27
C ARG A 301 -40.64 2.94 12.23
N SER A 302 -41.45 2.51 13.20
CA SER A 302 -41.14 1.35 14.06
C SER A 302 -41.09 0.05 13.25
N LEU A 303 -42.07 -0.24 12.40
CA LEU A 303 -42.05 -1.43 11.53
C LEU A 303 -40.87 -1.42 10.53
N LEU A 304 -40.60 -0.28 9.91
CA LEU A 304 -39.47 -0.11 8.98
C LEU A 304 -38.12 -0.22 9.69
N ARG A 305 -37.96 0.34 10.90
CA ARG A 305 -36.76 0.19 11.71
C ARG A 305 -36.56 -1.26 12.17
N ASP A 306 -37.62 -1.91 12.64
CA ASP A 306 -37.58 -3.27 13.18
C ASP A 306 -37.32 -4.33 12.08
N SER A 307 -37.54 -3.99 10.79
CA SER A 307 -37.21 -4.81 9.61
C SER A 307 -35.91 -4.40 8.88
N SER A 308 -35.32 -3.26 9.22
CA SER A 308 -34.08 -2.74 8.60
C SER A 308 -32.83 -3.51 9.01
N LEU A 309 -31.71 -3.28 8.31
CA LEU A 309 -30.38 -3.83 8.61
C LEU A 309 -29.69 -3.10 9.78
N LEU A 310 -30.41 -2.97 10.90
CA LEU A 310 -29.98 -2.28 12.11
C LEU A 310 -29.79 -3.28 13.26
N SER A 311 -28.76 -3.03 14.07
CA SER A 311 -28.54 -3.66 15.38
C SER A 311 -28.72 -2.62 16.48
N ARG A 312 -29.24 -3.06 17.63
CA ARG A 312 -29.48 -2.22 18.81
C ARG A 312 -28.80 -2.81 20.03
N VAL A 313 -28.08 -1.97 20.79
CA VAL A 313 -27.53 -2.32 22.11
C VAL A 313 -27.90 -1.20 23.06
N GLY A 314 -28.80 -1.46 24.02
CA GLY A 314 -29.37 -0.43 24.89
C GLY A 314 -30.09 0.67 24.11
N ASN A 315 -29.55 1.88 24.13
CA ASN A 315 -30.05 3.04 23.37
C ASN A 315 -29.26 3.31 22.07
N GLN A 316 -28.16 2.59 21.85
CA GLN A 316 -27.32 2.74 20.67
C GLN A 316 -27.86 1.89 19.51
N TYR A 317 -28.12 2.54 18.38
CA TYR A 317 -28.47 1.92 17.11
C TYR A 317 -27.32 2.06 16.11
N ARG A 318 -27.10 1.04 15.29
CA ARG A 318 -26.13 1.09 14.18
C ARG A 318 -26.51 0.11 13.09
N PHE A 319 -26.12 0.38 11.84
CA PHE A 319 -26.19 -0.64 10.79
C PHE A 319 -25.38 -1.88 11.19
N VAL A 320 -25.88 -3.08 10.83
CA VAL A 320 -25.23 -4.36 11.22
C VAL A 320 -23.78 -4.46 10.75
N HIS A 321 -23.41 -3.73 9.69
CA HIS A 321 -22.01 -3.51 9.31
C HIS A 321 -21.81 -2.11 8.68
N ARG A 322 -20.62 -1.51 8.90
CA ARG A 322 -20.26 -0.17 8.40
C ARG A 322 -20.40 -0.01 6.89
N SER A 323 -20.14 -1.07 6.12
CA SER A 323 -20.27 -0.98 4.66
C SER A 323 -21.71 -0.87 4.19
N ILE A 324 -22.70 -1.34 4.96
CA ILE A 324 -24.13 -1.19 4.62
C ILE A 324 -24.54 0.29 4.75
N LEU A 325 -24.11 0.99 5.81
CA LEU A 325 -24.29 2.44 5.95
C LEU A 325 -23.69 3.20 4.76
N LYS A 326 -22.46 2.85 4.36
CA LYS A 326 -21.76 3.47 3.22
C LYS A 326 -22.41 3.12 1.87
N TYR A 327 -22.92 1.90 1.74
CA TYR A 327 -23.72 1.47 0.59
C TYR A 327 -25.01 2.30 0.49
N PHE A 328 -25.85 2.37 1.53
CA PHE A 328 -27.10 3.15 1.49
C PHE A 328 -26.85 4.64 1.22
N PHE A 329 -25.79 5.22 1.78
CA PHE A 329 -25.39 6.59 1.44
C PHE A 329 -24.99 6.73 -0.04
N SER A 330 -24.25 5.77 -0.61
CA SER A 330 -23.97 5.78 -2.06
C SER A 330 -25.25 5.71 -2.92
N CYS A 331 -26.33 5.12 -2.40
CA CYS A 331 -27.63 5.04 -3.07
C CYS A 331 -28.45 6.34 -3.00
N THR A 332 -27.98 7.38 -2.32
CA THR A 332 -28.61 8.73 -2.31
C THR A 332 -27.94 9.69 -3.30
N ILE A 333 -26.67 9.43 -3.65
CA ILE A 333 -25.91 10.15 -4.69
C ILE A 333 -26.44 9.82 -6.08
N TRP A 334 -26.87 8.58 -6.30
CA TRP A 334 -27.57 8.14 -7.49
C TRP A 334 -28.85 7.40 -7.09
N ASP A 335 -30.00 8.03 -7.36
CA ASP A 335 -31.32 7.42 -7.14
C ASP A 335 -32.09 7.30 -8.46
N THR A 336 -32.24 6.06 -8.92
CA THR A 336 -33.02 5.70 -10.12
C THR A 336 -34.49 6.11 -10.01
N THR A 337 -35.03 6.27 -8.80
CA THR A 337 -36.43 6.68 -8.59
C THR A 337 -36.68 8.17 -8.87
N ARG A 338 -35.62 8.99 -9.02
CA ARG A 338 -35.74 10.43 -9.32
C ARG A 338 -35.47 10.79 -10.79
N HIS A 339 -34.79 9.94 -11.55
CA HIS A 339 -34.32 10.27 -12.90
C HIS A 339 -34.58 9.14 -13.90
N ALA A 340 -35.77 9.14 -14.49
CA ALA A 340 -36.11 8.40 -15.71
C ALA A 340 -36.02 9.29 -16.98
N VAL A 341 -35.43 10.49 -16.85
CA VAL A 341 -35.27 11.47 -17.93
C VAL A 341 -33.85 11.38 -18.48
N GLU A 342 -33.70 11.42 -19.80
CA GLU A 342 -32.40 11.39 -20.48
C GLU A 342 -31.53 12.58 -20.04
N PHE A 343 -30.26 12.30 -19.74
CA PHE A 343 -29.35 13.31 -19.20
C PHE A 343 -28.76 14.17 -20.33
N ALA A 344 -29.45 15.26 -20.67
CA ALA A 344 -28.92 16.29 -21.57
C ALA A 344 -28.16 17.38 -20.78
N PRO A 345 -27.07 17.97 -21.30
CA PRO A 345 -26.42 19.14 -20.69
C PRO A 345 -27.36 20.35 -20.53
N GLU A 346 -28.39 20.43 -21.35
CA GLU A 346 -29.45 21.45 -21.30
C GLU A 346 -30.42 21.22 -20.12
N ALA A 347 -30.51 20.00 -19.58
CA ALA A 347 -31.38 19.64 -18.45
C ALA A 347 -30.90 20.17 -17.09
N PHE A 348 -29.79 20.93 -17.06
CA PHE A 348 -29.45 21.75 -15.91
C PHE A 348 -30.38 22.97 -15.77
N LEU A 349 -31.13 23.35 -16.81
CA LEU A 349 -32.06 24.47 -16.78
C LEU A 349 -33.42 24.03 -16.22
N ASP A 350 -33.95 24.75 -15.24
CA ASP A 350 -35.36 24.66 -14.88
C ASP A 350 -36.27 25.23 -16.01
N ALA A 351 -37.59 25.13 -15.84
CA ALA A 351 -38.56 25.64 -16.82
C ALA A 351 -38.49 27.17 -17.05
N THR A 352 -37.65 27.90 -16.33
CA THR A 352 -37.40 29.34 -16.47
C THR A 352 -35.99 29.67 -16.99
N GLY A 353 -35.17 28.67 -17.30
CA GLY A 353 -33.81 28.87 -17.80
C GLY A 353 -32.75 29.10 -16.71
N ASN A 354 -33.02 28.72 -15.46
CA ASN A 354 -32.06 28.83 -14.35
C ASN A 354 -31.40 27.50 -14.03
N TYR A 355 -30.10 27.52 -13.69
CA TYR A 355 -29.39 26.31 -13.26
C TYR A 355 -30.01 25.71 -11.99
N LEU A 356 -30.41 24.44 -12.06
CA LEU A 356 -30.78 23.60 -10.91
C LEU A 356 -29.71 23.72 -9.82
N SER A 357 -30.13 24.11 -8.61
CA SER A 357 -29.23 24.37 -7.46
C SER A 357 -28.39 23.13 -7.13
N ILE A 358 -27.18 23.06 -7.68
CA ILE A 358 -26.23 21.96 -7.42
C ILE A 358 -25.83 21.89 -5.94
N ARG A 359 -26.01 22.98 -5.18
CA ARG A 359 -25.70 23.08 -3.74
C ARG A 359 -26.39 22.00 -2.89
N ASP A 360 -27.60 21.61 -3.27
CA ASP A 360 -28.41 20.65 -2.53
C ASP A 360 -28.13 19.19 -2.91
N HIS A 361 -27.30 18.96 -3.93
CA HIS A 361 -26.90 17.63 -4.36
C HIS A 361 -25.87 17.02 -3.40
N PRO A 362 -25.98 15.72 -3.01
CA PRO A 362 -25.05 15.09 -2.06
C PRO A 362 -23.57 15.12 -2.48
N LEU A 363 -23.27 15.18 -3.79
CA LEU A 363 -21.89 15.35 -4.29
C LEU A 363 -21.29 16.73 -3.96
N SER A 364 -22.11 17.75 -3.71
CA SER A 364 -21.67 19.12 -3.43
C SER A 364 -21.53 19.37 -1.93
N GLN A 365 -22.37 18.70 -1.13
CA GLN A 365 -22.46 18.92 0.32
C GLN A 365 -21.29 18.33 1.12
N ARG A 366 -20.50 17.41 0.54
CA ARG A 366 -19.45 16.70 1.27
C ARG A 366 -18.28 16.32 0.36
N ASN A 367 -17.05 16.42 0.87
CA ASN A 367 -15.90 15.78 0.25
C ASN A 367 -15.97 14.25 0.44
N LEU A 368 -16.01 13.50 -0.66
CA LEU A 368 -16.08 12.04 -0.67
C LEU A 368 -14.71 11.38 -0.91
N VAL A 369 -13.68 12.14 -1.27
CA VAL A 369 -12.32 11.64 -1.47
C VAL A 369 -11.78 10.89 -0.23
N PRO A 370 -12.00 11.36 1.02
CA PRO A 370 -11.62 10.61 2.24
C PRO A 370 -12.44 9.34 2.49
N GLU A 371 -13.41 9.00 1.64
CA GLU A 371 -14.36 7.90 1.80
C GLU A 371 -14.23 6.85 0.67
N PRO A 372 -13.07 6.15 0.54
CA PRO A 372 -12.78 5.26 -0.59
C PRO A 372 -13.78 4.11 -0.74
N SER A 373 -14.47 3.69 0.33
CA SER A 373 -15.56 2.71 0.22
C SER A 373 -16.81 3.26 -0.49
N ILE A 374 -17.13 4.54 -0.32
CA ILE A 374 -18.26 5.18 -1.01
C ILE A 374 -17.88 5.40 -2.48
N ILE A 375 -16.68 5.93 -2.75
CA ILE A 375 -16.14 6.08 -4.11
C ILE A 375 -16.14 4.74 -4.85
N GLN A 376 -15.74 3.63 -4.20
CA GLN A 376 -15.78 2.29 -4.80
C GLN A 376 -17.20 1.85 -5.22
N PHE A 377 -18.22 2.06 -4.37
CA PHE A 377 -19.60 1.72 -4.74
C PHE A 377 -20.09 2.56 -5.93
N LEU A 378 -19.77 3.86 -5.95
CA LEU A 378 -20.15 4.75 -7.04
C LEU A 378 -19.42 4.40 -8.34
N ALA A 379 -18.14 4.02 -8.27
CA ALA A 379 -17.36 3.57 -9.41
C ALA A 379 -17.93 2.29 -10.04
N GLU A 380 -18.37 1.33 -9.22
CA GLU A 380 -19.07 0.13 -9.70
C GLU A 380 -20.44 0.48 -10.35
N ARG A 381 -21.15 1.51 -9.86
CA ARG A 381 -22.35 2.03 -10.55
C ARG A 381 -22.03 2.69 -11.89
N VAL A 382 -20.95 3.47 -11.99
CA VAL A 382 -20.50 4.09 -13.25
C VAL A 382 -20.20 3.02 -14.31
N GLN A 383 -19.62 1.89 -13.92
CA GLN A 383 -19.37 0.75 -14.81
C GLN A 383 -20.66 0.06 -15.28
N ALA A 384 -21.71 0.06 -14.45
CA ALA A 384 -23.01 -0.54 -14.78
C ALA A 384 -23.97 0.41 -15.52
N LEU A 385 -23.87 1.74 -15.32
CA LEU A 385 -24.85 2.74 -15.74
C LEU A 385 -24.21 3.88 -16.56
N PRO A 386 -24.27 3.83 -17.90
CA PRO A 386 -23.70 4.86 -18.77
C PRO A 386 -24.27 6.28 -18.53
N CYS A 387 -25.55 6.39 -18.16
CA CYS A 387 -26.18 7.67 -17.81
C CYS A 387 -25.56 8.32 -16.56
N PHE A 388 -25.19 7.53 -15.54
CA PHE A 388 -24.49 8.06 -14.36
C PHE A 388 -23.08 8.55 -14.72
N LYS A 389 -22.37 7.84 -15.63
CA LYS A 389 -21.10 8.31 -16.19
C LYS A 389 -21.24 9.69 -16.85
N GLN A 390 -22.26 9.86 -17.69
CA GLN A 390 -22.56 11.13 -18.37
C GLN A 390 -22.87 12.26 -17.37
N GLN A 391 -23.65 11.99 -16.33
CA GLN A 391 -23.93 12.95 -15.26
C GLN A 391 -22.66 13.44 -14.56
N LEU A 392 -21.74 12.52 -14.21
CA LEU A 392 -20.48 12.90 -13.58
C LEU A 392 -19.58 13.74 -14.48
N HIS A 393 -19.53 13.48 -15.79
CA HIS A 393 -18.86 14.38 -16.74
C HIS A 393 -19.53 15.76 -16.79
N GLY A 394 -20.87 15.82 -16.75
CA GLY A 394 -21.62 17.09 -16.69
C GLY A 394 -21.25 17.96 -15.48
N TYR A 395 -21.03 17.36 -14.30
CA TYR A 395 -20.57 18.10 -13.13
C TYR A 395 -19.13 18.64 -13.26
N ILE A 396 -18.25 17.94 -13.97
CA ILE A 396 -16.88 18.43 -14.25
C ILE A 396 -16.95 19.63 -15.20
N GLU A 397 -17.73 19.55 -16.27
CA GLU A 397 -17.92 20.67 -17.22
C GLU A 397 -18.56 21.88 -16.54
N LEU A 398 -19.57 21.68 -15.69
CA LEU A 398 -20.21 22.77 -14.94
C LEU A 398 -19.23 23.54 -14.04
N SER A 399 -18.16 22.89 -13.53
CA SER A 399 -17.14 23.54 -12.70
C SER A 399 -16.36 24.65 -13.41
N LYS A 400 -16.26 24.59 -14.75
CA LYS A 400 -15.66 25.64 -15.60
C LYS A 400 -16.45 26.95 -15.47
N LEU A 401 -17.78 26.84 -15.35
CA LEU A 401 -18.72 27.95 -15.25
C LEU A 401 -18.93 28.35 -13.78
N ASP A 402 -19.51 27.47 -12.98
CA ASP A 402 -19.93 27.74 -11.59
C ASP A 402 -18.89 27.27 -10.55
N PRO A 403 -18.29 28.19 -9.74
CA PRO A 403 -17.42 27.82 -8.64
C PRO A 403 -18.07 26.92 -7.58
N GLN A 404 -19.40 26.96 -7.41
CA GLN A 404 -20.12 26.13 -6.45
C GLN A 404 -20.12 24.65 -6.84
N ALA A 405 -19.96 24.32 -8.13
CA ALA A 405 -19.86 22.96 -8.62
C ALA A 405 -18.50 22.29 -8.28
N SER A 406 -17.49 23.03 -7.81
CA SER A 406 -16.11 22.54 -7.63
C SER A 406 -16.01 21.29 -6.75
N GLN A 407 -16.77 21.21 -5.65
CA GLN A 407 -16.77 20.03 -4.77
C GLN A 407 -17.43 18.81 -5.45
N ALA A 408 -18.51 19.04 -6.20
CA ALA A 408 -19.18 17.99 -6.97
C ALA A 408 -18.28 17.47 -8.10
N ALA A 409 -17.56 18.37 -8.79
CA ALA A 409 -16.61 18.04 -9.83
C ALA A 409 -15.39 17.25 -9.29
N ALA A 410 -14.81 17.68 -8.16
CA ALA A 410 -13.72 16.96 -7.49
C ALA A 410 -14.12 15.53 -7.10
N ASN A 411 -15.33 15.37 -6.55
CA ASN A 411 -15.89 14.04 -6.27
C ASN A 411 -16.17 13.25 -7.56
N ALA A 412 -16.77 13.88 -8.57
CA ALA A 412 -17.14 13.25 -9.84
C ALA A 412 -15.93 12.70 -10.60
N ILE A 413 -14.86 13.49 -10.75
CA ILE A 413 -13.65 13.06 -11.44
C ILE A 413 -12.97 11.91 -10.68
N THR A 414 -12.91 11.98 -9.34
CA THR A 414 -12.38 10.90 -8.49
C THR A 414 -13.17 9.59 -8.66
N ILE A 415 -14.50 9.66 -8.77
CA ILE A 415 -15.35 8.48 -9.01
C ILE A 415 -15.12 7.91 -10.42
N LEU A 416 -15.03 8.76 -11.45
CA LEU A 416 -14.80 8.34 -12.84
C LEU A 416 -13.42 7.65 -12.99
N ILE A 417 -12.38 8.22 -12.40
CA ILE A 417 -11.03 7.65 -12.31
C ILE A 417 -11.06 6.32 -11.61
N ARG A 418 -11.70 6.22 -10.43
CA ARG A 418 -11.82 4.95 -9.72
C ARG A 418 -12.57 3.88 -10.52
N ALA A 419 -13.46 4.28 -11.43
CA ALA A 419 -14.19 3.40 -12.36
C ALA A 419 -13.37 2.96 -13.59
N GLY A 420 -12.14 3.48 -13.77
CA GLY A 420 -11.28 3.18 -14.93
C GLY A 420 -11.58 4.06 -16.16
N VAL A 421 -12.15 5.25 -15.96
CA VAL A 421 -12.38 6.22 -17.04
C VAL A 421 -11.11 7.03 -17.27
N ARG A 422 -10.51 6.86 -18.45
CA ARG A 422 -9.30 7.59 -18.88
C ARG A 422 -9.66 8.97 -19.43
N PHE A 423 -8.73 9.91 -19.29
CA PHE A 423 -8.89 11.31 -19.71
C PHE A 423 -7.83 11.74 -20.75
N ASN A 424 -7.30 10.78 -21.51
CA ASN A 424 -6.34 11.04 -22.58
C ASN A 424 -6.94 11.99 -23.64
N GLY A 425 -6.22 13.05 -23.98
CA GLY A 425 -6.65 14.09 -24.91
C GLY A 425 -7.86 14.92 -24.47
N ALA A 426 -8.30 14.82 -23.20
CA ALA A 426 -9.49 15.51 -22.72
C ALA A 426 -9.28 17.04 -22.60
N ASP A 427 -10.27 17.81 -23.03
CA ASP A 427 -10.31 19.27 -22.84
C ASP A 427 -10.84 19.64 -21.45
N MET A 428 -9.92 19.77 -20.50
CA MET A 428 -10.20 20.11 -19.11
C MET A 428 -9.76 21.54 -18.77
N ARG A 429 -9.71 22.43 -19.77
CA ARG A 429 -9.35 23.83 -19.56
C ARG A 429 -10.33 24.52 -18.61
N GLY A 430 -9.80 25.22 -17.61
CA GLY A 430 -10.57 25.96 -16.62
C GLY A 430 -11.41 25.13 -15.64
N ILE A 431 -11.27 23.79 -15.59
CA ILE A 431 -12.00 22.99 -14.58
C ILE A 431 -11.59 23.37 -13.16
N ARG A 432 -12.49 23.16 -12.20
CA ARG A 432 -12.23 23.42 -10.77
C ARG A 432 -12.48 22.14 -9.97
N ILE A 433 -11.40 21.45 -9.60
CA ILE A 433 -11.45 20.15 -8.91
C ILE A 433 -10.52 20.08 -7.68
N PRO A 434 -10.52 21.08 -6.79
CA PRO A 434 -9.59 21.12 -5.67
C PRO A 434 -9.76 19.91 -4.74
N GLY A 435 -8.64 19.32 -4.32
CA GLY A 435 -8.62 18.15 -3.45
C GLY A 435 -9.08 16.82 -4.08
N ALA A 436 -9.29 16.76 -5.40
CA ALA A 436 -9.60 15.52 -6.11
C ALA A 436 -8.45 14.50 -6.04
N ASP A 437 -8.79 13.21 -6.14
CA ASP A 437 -7.80 12.13 -6.24
C ASP A 437 -7.78 11.59 -7.67
N LEU A 438 -6.66 11.83 -8.36
CA LEU A 438 -6.42 11.44 -9.74
C LEU A 438 -5.36 10.32 -9.86
N THR A 439 -5.12 9.59 -8.77
CA THR A 439 -4.08 8.56 -8.68
C THR A 439 -4.25 7.43 -9.69
N ALA A 440 -3.11 6.91 -10.17
CA ALA A 440 -2.99 5.68 -10.94
C ALA A 440 -3.74 5.61 -12.30
N GLU A 441 -4.18 6.75 -12.87
CA GLU A 441 -4.83 6.81 -14.18
C GLU A 441 -4.02 7.55 -15.26
N GLN A 442 -4.47 7.42 -16.52
CA GLN A 442 -3.88 8.04 -17.70
C GLN A 442 -4.57 9.36 -18.08
N PHE A 443 -3.75 10.39 -18.30
CA PHE A 443 -4.10 11.74 -18.72
C PHE A 443 -3.20 12.21 -19.88
N ASP A 444 -2.79 11.30 -20.75
CA ASP A 444 -1.85 11.60 -21.82
C ASP A 444 -2.46 12.63 -22.79
N SER A 445 -1.71 13.69 -23.11
CA SER A 445 -2.12 14.84 -23.92
C SER A 445 -3.32 15.64 -23.37
N ALA A 446 -3.68 15.47 -22.09
CA ALA A 446 -4.79 16.20 -21.47
C ALA A 446 -4.52 17.71 -21.37
N GLN A 447 -5.55 18.52 -21.63
CA GLN A 447 -5.48 19.98 -21.65
C GLN A 447 -6.01 20.53 -20.32
N LEU A 448 -5.12 20.90 -19.40
CA LEU A 448 -5.43 21.32 -18.02
C LEU A 448 -5.11 22.81 -17.78
N GLN A 449 -5.00 23.62 -18.83
CA GLN A 449 -4.68 25.04 -18.73
C GLN A 449 -5.76 25.81 -17.94
N ASP A 450 -5.33 26.83 -17.18
CA ASP A 450 -6.19 27.68 -16.34
C ASP A 450 -7.06 26.93 -15.28
N SER A 451 -6.80 25.65 -15.02
CA SER A 451 -7.59 24.84 -14.07
C SER A 451 -7.22 25.07 -12.60
N ASP A 452 -8.14 24.78 -11.69
CA ASP A 452 -7.90 24.79 -10.24
C ASP A 452 -7.71 23.35 -9.75
N LEU A 453 -6.45 22.99 -9.52
CA LEU A 453 -5.95 21.68 -9.10
C LEU A 453 -5.34 21.74 -7.69
N THR A 454 -5.69 22.77 -6.90
CA THR A 454 -5.19 22.99 -5.54
C THR A 454 -5.46 21.75 -4.67
N GLY A 455 -4.42 21.19 -4.03
CA GLY A 455 -4.53 20.00 -3.17
C GLY A 455 -4.84 18.67 -3.88
N VAL A 456 -4.84 18.65 -5.22
CA VAL A 456 -5.14 17.43 -6.00
C VAL A 456 -4.03 16.39 -5.85
N ASN A 457 -4.41 15.12 -5.69
CA ASN A 457 -3.46 13.99 -5.66
C ASN A 457 -3.20 13.47 -7.08
N LEU A 458 -1.96 13.67 -7.55
CA LEU A 458 -1.41 13.24 -8.84
C LEU A 458 -0.35 12.13 -8.67
N THR A 459 -0.34 11.44 -7.52
CA THR A 459 0.66 10.40 -7.29
C THR A 459 0.42 9.19 -8.19
N LYS A 460 1.48 8.74 -8.90
CA LYS A 460 1.42 7.63 -9.89
C LYS A 460 0.49 7.89 -11.10
N THR A 461 0.09 9.13 -11.35
CA THR A 461 -0.70 9.53 -12.52
C THR A 461 0.19 9.65 -13.76
N TRP A 462 -0.26 9.16 -14.92
CA TRP A 462 0.49 9.28 -16.17
C TRP A 462 0.09 10.57 -16.89
N LEU A 463 1.06 11.49 -17.04
CA LEU A 463 0.86 12.88 -17.49
C LEU A 463 1.63 13.21 -18.78
N ARG A 464 1.81 12.25 -19.71
CA ARG A 464 2.65 12.48 -20.90
C ARG A 464 2.02 13.56 -21.77
N GLU A 465 2.78 14.59 -22.15
CA GLU A 465 2.30 15.69 -23.03
C GLU A 465 1.06 16.45 -22.49
N ALA A 466 0.74 16.34 -21.19
CA ALA A 466 -0.33 17.10 -20.57
C ALA A 466 0.09 18.57 -20.32
N ASP A 467 -0.79 19.53 -20.62
CA ASP A 467 -0.51 20.96 -20.50
C ASP A 467 -1.19 21.58 -19.28
N PHE A 468 -0.37 22.03 -18.32
CA PHE A 468 -0.79 22.66 -17.06
C PHE A 468 -0.63 24.21 -17.08
N SER A 469 -0.50 24.83 -18.25
CA SER A 469 -0.23 26.27 -18.37
C SER A 469 -1.24 27.12 -17.57
N ARG A 470 -0.73 27.92 -16.64
CA ARG A 470 -1.50 28.78 -15.71
C ARG A 470 -2.47 28.03 -14.76
N ALA A 471 -2.35 26.71 -14.61
CA ALA A 471 -3.10 25.96 -13.61
C ALA A 471 -2.68 26.33 -12.18
N LYS A 472 -3.63 26.36 -11.25
CA LYS A 472 -3.35 26.53 -9.81
C LYS A 472 -3.08 25.17 -9.19
N MET A 473 -1.86 24.97 -8.68
CA MET A 473 -1.41 23.68 -8.15
C MET A 473 -0.87 23.77 -6.71
N GLY A 474 -1.48 24.66 -5.90
CA GLY A 474 -1.06 24.86 -4.51
C GLY A 474 -1.31 23.60 -3.69
N GLY A 475 -0.25 23.00 -3.13
CA GLY A 475 -0.35 21.77 -2.32
C GLY A 475 -0.77 20.50 -3.08
N SER A 476 -0.74 20.52 -4.42
CA SER A 476 -0.98 19.30 -5.21
C SER A 476 0.13 18.28 -4.98
N LEU A 477 -0.23 17.00 -4.83
CA LEU A 477 0.71 15.92 -4.52
C LEU A 477 1.15 15.24 -5.82
N PHE A 478 2.31 15.60 -6.35
CA PHE A 478 2.94 14.85 -7.44
C PHE A 478 3.70 13.64 -6.89
N GLY A 479 3.65 12.52 -7.60
CA GLY A 479 4.34 11.30 -7.21
C GLY A 479 5.73 11.18 -7.82
N GLU A 480 6.71 11.85 -7.22
CA GLU A 480 8.13 11.54 -7.43
C GLU A 480 8.85 11.37 -6.09
N LEU A 481 9.76 10.40 -6.03
CA LEU A 481 10.72 10.30 -4.92
C LEU A 481 11.65 11.53 -4.98
N PRO A 482 12.11 12.06 -3.83
CA PRO A 482 12.89 13.29 -3.80
C PRO A 482 14.15 13.19 -4.65
N CYS A 483 14.30 14.12 -5.60
CA CYS A 483 15.52 14.24 -6.38
C CYS A 483 16.65 14.83 -5.51
N LEU A 484 17.74 14.07 -5.36
CA LEU A 484 18.92 14.52 -4.62
C LEU A 484 19.73 15.51 -5.47
N LYS A 485 19.74 16.78 -5.08
CA LYS A 485 20.55 17.81 -5.73
C LYS A 485 21.94 17.85 -5.09
N GLU A 486 22.91 17.25 -5.78
CA GLU A 486 24.34 17.34 -5.45
C GLU A 486 24.97 18.67 -5.91
N THR A 487 26.12 18.99 -5.33
CA THR A 487 26.92 20.20 -5.64
C THR A 487 27.61 20.14 -6.99
N SER A 488 28.00 18.94 -7.42
CA SER A 488 28.81 18.66 -8.61
C SER A 488 28.40 17.33 -9.26
N ARG A 489 29.07 16.96 -10.35
CA ARG A 489 28.80 15.74 -11.11
C ARG A 489 29.04 14.51 -10.22
N ILE A 490 28.01 13.70 -10.04
CA ILE A 490 28.11 12.39 -9.38
C ILE A 490 28.88 11.43 -10.30
N LEU A 491 29.90 10.77 -9.76
CA LEU A 491 30.70 9.76 -10.45
C LEU A 491 30.29 8.34 -10.00
N SER A 492 30.00 8.17 -8.71
CA SER A 492 29.66 6.89 -8.09
C SER A 492 28.48 7.00 -7.12
N CYS A 493 27.76 5.89 -6.95
CA CYS A 493 26.69 5.77 -5.96
C CYS A 493 26.46 4.31 -5.55
N THR A 494 26.06 4.06 -4.31
CA THR A 494 25.78 2.73 -3.76
C THR A 494 24.76 2.79 -2.64
N PHE A 495 23.94 1.74 -2.49
CA PHE A 495 23.14 1.51 -1.28
C PHE A 495 23.95 0.75 -0.23
N SER A 496 23.54 0.84 1.04
CA SER A 496 23.97 -0.09 2.08
C SER A 496 23.25 -1.44 1.93
N PRO A 497 23.84 -2.57 2.38
CA PRO A 497 23.25 -3.91 2.20
C PRO A 497 21.90 -4.14 2.91
N ASP A 498 21.60 -3.33 3.93
CA ASP A 498 20.32 -3.31 4.64
C ASP A 498 19.29 -2.32 4.02
N GLY A 499 19.70 -1.56 3.01
CA GLY A 499 18.90 -0.56 2.31
C GLY A 499 18.58 0.69 3.13
N THR A 500 19.19 0.91 4.29
CA THR A 500 18.89 2.07 5.19
C THR A 500 19.66 3.33 4.82
N ALA A 501 20.79 3.22 4.13
CA ALA A 501 21.63 4.33 3.70
C ALA A 501 21.93 4.27 2.20
N PHE A 502 22.14 5.45 1.62
CA PHE A 502 22.56 5.63 0.22
C PHE A 502 23.73 6.61 0.18
N ALA A 503 24.83 6.21 -0.45
CA ALA A 503 26.04 7.01 -0.59
C ALA A 503 26.25 7.43 -2.05
N THR A 504 26.77 8.64 -2.24
CA THR A 504 27.13 9.22 -3.54
C THR A 504 28.51 9.86 -3.45
N GLY A 505 29.30 9.76 -4.51
CA GLY A 505 30.63 10.36 -4.63
C GLY A 505 30.65 11.34 -5.80
N ASN A 506 31.10 12.57 -5.57
CA ASN A 506 31.11 13.62 -6.59
C ASN A 506 32.52 13.82 -7.19
N LEU A 507 32.59 14.64 -8.25
CA LEU A 507 33.84 15.03 -8.92
C LEU A 507 34.75 15.93 -8.07
N ASP A 508 34.21 16.57 -7.04
CA ASP A 508 34.93 17.56 -6.21
C ASP A 508 35.65 16.90 -5.01
N GLY A 509 35.42 15.61 -4.75
CA GLY A 509 36.02 14.85 -3.65
C GLY A 509 35.15 14.70 -2.39
N ASP A 510 33.90 15.13 -2.46
CA ASP A 510 32.91 14.89 -1.41
C ASP A 510 32.22 13.53 -1.57
N ILE A 511 31.93 12.91 -0.43
CA ILE A 511 31.03 11.77 -0.33
C ILE A 511 29.80 12.23 0.45
N SER A 512 28.60 12.11 -0.11
CA SER A 512 27.35 12.44 0.56
C SER A 512 26.59 11.17 0.93
N ILE A 513 26.23 11.03 2.21
CA ILE A 513 25.47 9.89 2.74
C ILE A 513 24.06 10.35 3.15
N TYR A 514 23.07 9.63 2.67
CA TYR A 514 21.63 9.87 2.81
C TYR A 514 20.96 8.74 3.60
N ASP A 515 20.00 9.08 4.45
CA ASP A 515 19.02 8.14 5.00
C ASP A 515 17.95 7.83 3.93
N THR A 516 17.66 6.57 3.66
CA THR A 516 16.73 6.17 2.57
C THR A 516 15.25 6.23 2.96
N GLY A 517 14.94 6.33 4.26
CA GLY A 517 13.58 6.47 4.76
C GLY A 517 13.05 7.90 4.64
N ILE A 518 13.92 8.91 4.79
CA ILE A 518 13.58 10.34 4.72
C ILE A 518 14.31 11.14 3.64
N TRP A 519 15.30 10.55 2.97
CA TRP A 519 16.11 11.17 1.89
C TRP A 519 16.81 12.49 2.26
N ILE A 520 17.10 12.67 3.54
CA ILE A 520 17.90 13.79 4.04
C ILE A 520 19.38 13.40 4.00
N ARG A 521 20.24 14.33 3.57
CA ARG A 521 21.69 14.19 3.68
C ARG A 521 22.07 14.14 5.16
N THR A 522 22.41 12.96 5.66
CA THR A 522 22.83 12.75 7.04
C THR A 522 24.25 13.26 7.26
N ARG A 523 25.15 13.06 6.28
CA ARG A 523 26.58 13.45 6.37
C ARG A 523 27.17 13.81 5.00
N SER A 524 28.22 14.63 5.02
CA SER A 524 29.12 14.84 3.89
C SER A 524 30.58 14.94 4.35
N PRO A 525 31.33 13.82 4.47
CA PRO A 525 32.78 13.87 4.55
C PRO A 525 33.40 14.41 3.24
N CYS A 526 34.04 15.59 3.34
CA CYS A 526 34.77 16.27 2.26
C CYS A 526 36.26 15.90 2.34
N CYS A 527 36.73 14.89 1.59
CA CYS A 527 37.95 14.18 2.02
C CYS A 527 38.89 13.58 0.96
N HIS A 528 38.57 13.56 -0.33
CA HIS A 528 39.57 13.21 -1.37
C HIS A 528 40.09 14.48 -2.07
N GLU A 529 41.38 14.52 -2.43
CA GLU A 529 41.95 15.61 -3.24
C GLU A 529 41.66 15.39 -4.74
N GLY A 530 40.37 15.26 -5.08
CA GLY A 530 39.87 14.94 -6.41
C GLY A 530 38.67 13.99 -6.39
N GLY A 531 38.12 13.66 -7.55
CA GLY A 531 36.83 12.98 -7.68
C GLY A 531 36.77 11.58 -7.06
N VAL A 532 35.59 11.19 -6.58
CA VAL A 532 35.33 9.86 -6.00
C VAL A 532 34.75 8.92 -7.04
N SER A 533 35.64 8.24 -7.77
CA SER A 533 35.35 7.32 -8.87
C SER A 533 34.50 6.11 -8.48
N SER A 534 34.65 5.60 -7.25
CA SER A 534 34.06 4.34 -6.81
C SER A 534 33.71 4.34 -5.32
N LEU A 535 32.57 3.74 -4.98
CA LEU A 535 32.04 3.60 -3.62
C LEU A 535 31.44 2.21 -3.40
N VAL A 536 31.76 1.56 -2.28
CA VAL A 536 31.23 0.23 -1.90
C VAL A 536 31.01 0.15 -0.39
N PHE A 537 29.79 -0.15 0.06
CA PHE A 537 29.54 -0.48 1.47
C PHE A 537 30.07 -1.87 1.83
N LEU A 538 30.61 -2.03 3.03
CA LEU A 538 30.90 -3.36 3.58
C LEU A 538 29.60 -4.08 3.97
N PRO A 539 29.59 -5.44 4.01
CA PRO A 539 28.41 -6.24 4.36
C PRO A 539 27.73 -5.91 5.70
N SER A 540 28.44 -5.24 6.61
CA SER A 540 27.91 -4.78 7.90
C SER A 540 27.12 -3.46 7.83
N GLY A 541 27.12 -2.75 6.70
CA GLY A 541 26.55 -1.41 6.52
C GLY A 541 27.29 -0.27 7.25
N ARG A 542 28.11 -0.60 8.26
CA ARG A 542 28.81 0.36 9.14
C ARG A 542 30.02 1.05 8.51
N HIS A 543 30.56 0.48 7.44
CA HIS A 543 31.76 1.00 6.79
C HIS A 543 31.55 1.14 5.28
N LEU A 544 32.17 2.16 4.70
CA LEU A 544 32.10 2.51 3.28
C LEU A 544 33.53 2.65 2.73
N LEU A 545 33.81 2.02 1.61
CA LEU A 545 35.07 2.18 0.86
C LEU A 545 34.90 3.26 -0.19
N SER A 546 35.91 4.10 -0.36
CA SER A 546 36.02 5.03 -1.48
C SER A 546 37.36 4.93 -2.17
N GLY A 547 37.36 4.95 -3.50
CA GLY A 547 38.53 5.24 -4.33
C GLY A 547 38.48 6.68 -4.84
N GLY A 548 39.60 7.38 -4.79
CA GLY A 548 39.70 8.77 -5.25
C GLY A 548 40.74 9.00 -6.35
N SER A 549 40.58 10.11 -7.06
CA SER A 549 41.59 10.65 -7.98
C SER A 549 42.89 11.07 -7.28
N ASP A 550 42.90 11.17 -5.95
CA ASP A 550 44.11 11.38 -5.14
C ASP A 550 44.99 10.11 -5.00
N GLY A 551 44.65 9.02 -5.70
CA GLY A 551 45.39 7.75 -5.66
C GLY A 551 45.24 6.98 -4.34
N SER A 552 44.36 7.43 -3.44
CA SER A 552 44.14 6.77 -2.16
C SER A 552 42.84 5.96 -2.13
N VAL A 553 42.81 4.91 -1.30
CA VAL A 553 41.58 4.24 -0.90
C VAL A 553 41.31 4.51 0.57
N LYS A 554 40.10 4.97 0.90
CA LYS A 554 39.71 5.33 2.28
C LYS A 554 38.61 4.42 2.79
N VAL A 555 38.76 3.96 4.03
CA VAL A 555 37.76 3.21 4.79
C VAL A 555 37.07 4.19 5.72
N TRP A 556 35.82 4.50 5.41
CA TRP A 556 34.94 5.35 6.20
C TRP A 556 34.17 4.54 7.22
N ASN A 557 33.98 5.12 8.40
CA ASN A 557 33.02 4.65 9.37
C ASN A 557 31.75 5.50 9.27
N CYS A 558 30.62 4.88 8.92
CA CYS A 558 29.36 5.56 8.70
C CYS A 558 28.74 6.11 9.99
N GLU A 559 29.08 5.52 11.15
CA GLU A 559 28.59 5.94 12.47
C GLU A 559 29.36 7.17 13.00
N THR A 560 30.66 7.27 12.73
CA THR A 560 31.51 8.41 13.19
C THR A 560 31.70 9.49 12.11
N GLY A 561 31.64 9.13 10.83
CA GLY A 561 31.95 10.02 9.70
C GLY A 561 33.44 10.26 9.48
N LEU A 562 34.30 9.45 10.13
CA LEU A 562 35.76 9.57 10.06
C LEU A 562 36.37 8.48 9.17
N VAL A 563 37.61 8.70 8.73
CA VAL A 563 38.46 7.66 8.13
C VAL A 563 38.99 6.76 9.25
N ASP A 564 38.56 5.50 9.26
CA ASP A 564 39.10 4.48 10.17
C ASP A 564 40.42 3.89 9.61
N CYS A 565 40.60 3.87 8.29
CA CYS A 565 41.84 3.40 7.65
C CYS A 565 42.09 4.12 6.31
N LEU A 566 43.35 4.51 6.08
CA LEU A 566 43.85 5.08 4.83
C LEU A 566 44.80 4.08 4.18
N LEU A 567 44.54 3.74 2.93
CA LEU A 567 45.29 2.76 2.14
C LEU A 567 46.08 3.50 1.06
N GLU A 568 47.30 3.92 1.40
CA GLU A 568 48.19 4.64 0.50
C GLU A 568 49.08 3.69 -0.30
N GLY A 569 49.32 3.99 -1.58
CA GLY A 569 50.39 3.36 -2.33
C GLY A 569 50.22 3.30 -3.84
N HIS A 570 48.98 3.42 -4.37
CA HIS A 570 48.80 3.67 -5.80
C HIS A 570 49.45 5.00 -6.19
N THR A 571 49.99 5.08 -7.41
CA THR A 571 50.74 6.26 -7.88
C THR A 571 49.95 7.14 -8.85
N ASP A 572 48.67 6.82 -9.06
CA ASP A 572 47.75 7.48 -9.99
C ASP A 572 46.30 7.18 -9.55
N GLU A 573 45.30 7.81 -10.18
CA GLU A 573 43.89 7.75 -9.74
C GLU A 573 43.40 6.30 -9.50
N VAL A 574 42.60 6.08 -8.45
CA VAL A 574 41.89 4.82 -8.25
C VAL A 574 40.58 4.89 -9.04
N GLU A 575 40.29 3.92 -9.88
CA GLU A 575 39.06 3.87 -10.71
C GLU A 575 37.97 3.00 -10.09
N ALA A 576 38.35 1.91 -9.40
CA ALA A 576 37.39 0.98 -8.78
C ALA A 576 37.93 0.35 -7.49
N VAL A 577 37.02 0.09 -6.54
CA VAL A 577 37.31 -0.63 -5.28
C VAL A 577 36.28 -1.73 -5.04
N ALA A 578 36.70 -2.86 -4.47
CA ALA A 578 35.84 -3.99 -4.15
C ALA A 578 36.23 -4.64 -2.81
N TYR A 579 35.24 -5.08 -2.03
CA TYR A 579 35.44 -5.81 -0.78
C TYR A 579 35.31 -7.32 -1.00
N SER A 580 36.17 -8.11 -0.37
CA SER A 580 36.07 -9.58 -0.42
C SER A 580 35.03 -10.11 0.58
N PRO A 581 34.03 -10.90 0.14
CA PRO A 581 33.05 -11.46 1.06
C PRO A 581 33.56 -12.64 1.90
N SER A 582 34.72 -13.23 1.59
CA SER A 582 35.28 -14.39 2.33
C SER A 582 36.62 -14.14 3.03
N SER A 583 37.30 -13.04 2.73
CA SER A 583 38.51 -12.57 3.41
C SER A 583 38.33 -11.11 3.81
N ASN A 584 38.95 -10.64 4.91
CA ASN A 584 38.86 -9.23 5.31
C ASN A 584 39.83 -8.36 4.47
N GLN A 585 39.65 -8.41 3.15
CA GLN A 585 40.53 -7.80 2.16
C GLN A 585 39.75 -6.85 1.26
N VAL A 586 40.44 -5.78 0.84
CA VAL A 586 39.97 -4.86 -0.20
C VAL A 586 40.85 -5.05 -1.42
N ALA A 587 40.24 -5.00 -2.60
CA ALA A 587 40.93 -4.86 -3.87
C ALA A 587 40.66 -3.48 -4.46
N SER A 588 41.67 -2.90 -5.11
CA SER A 588 41.56 -1.64 -5.84
C SER A 588 42.22 -1.73 -7.20
N ALA A 589 41.64 -1.03 -8.18
CA ALA A 589 42.13 -0.90 -9.54
C ALA A 589 42.43 0.59 -9.83
N SER A 590 43.55 0.86 -10.49
CA SER A 590 44.06 2.22 -10.69
C SER A 590 44.55 2.48 -12.11
N LEU A 591 44.65 3.77 -12.45
CA LEU A 591 45.37 4.28 -13.60
C LEU A 591 46.86 3.89 -13.60
N ASP A 592 47.46 3.54 -12.45
CA ASP A 592 48.86 3.09 -12.33
C ASP A 592 49.15 1.69 -12.94
N ASN A 593 48.19 1.15 -13.70
CA ASN A 593 48.19 -0.16 -14.36
C ASN A 593 48.19 -1.36 -13.39
N SER A 594 48.08 -1.13 -12.07
CA SER A 594 48.10 -2.17 -11.05
C SER A 594 46.71 -2.44 -10.45
N VAL A 595 46.54 -3.67 -9.97
CA VAL A 595 45.53 -4.02 -8.98
C VAL A 595 46.21 -4.25 -7.65
N ARG A 596 45.73 -3.65 -6.56
CA ARG A 596 46.27 -3.87 -5.21
C ARG A 596 45.30 -4.58 -4.32
N LEU A 597 45.83 -5.47 -3.46
CA LEU A 597 45.10 -6.15 -2.40
C LEU A 597 45.60 -5.66 -1.06
N TRP A 598 44.67 -5.28 -0.19
CA TRP A 598 44.92 -4.66 1.12
C TRP A 598 44.34 -5.50 2.24
N ASP A 599 45.04 -5.59 3.37
CA ASP A 599 44.51 -6.19 4.61
C ASP A 599 43.82 -5.08 5.43
N MET A 600 42.49 -5.17 5.54
CA MET A 600 41.66 -4.19 6.26
C MET A 600 42.02 -4.04 7.74
N ARG A 601 42.69 -5.02 8.35
CA ARG A 601 43.10 -4.97 9.76
C ARG A 601 44.42 -4.22 9.97
N THR A 602 45.28 -4.15 8.96
CA THR A 602 46.62 -3.55 9.07
C THR A 602 46.83 -2.33 8.18
N GLY A 603 45.95 -2.09 7.21
CA GLY A 603 46.09 -1.06 6.19
C GLY A 603 47.18 -1.33 5.15
N ALA A 604 47.92 -2.44 5.29
CA ALA A 604 49.07 -2.75 4.44
C ALA A 604 48.63 -3.33 3.09
N THR A 605 49.34 -2.96 2.02
CA THR A 605 49.26 -3.68 0.74
C THR A 605 49.84 -5.09 0.94
N VAL A 606 49.01 -6.11 0.78
CA VAL A 606 49.40 -7.52 0.85
C VAL A 606 50.01 -7.96 -0.49
N HIS A 607 49.40 -7.53 -1.60
CA HIS A 607 49.86 -7.87 -2.95
C HIS A 607 49.65 -6.71 -3.93
N VAL A 608 50.58 -6.58 -4.89
CA VAL A 608 50.46 -5.73 -6.07
C VAL A 608 50.45 -6.64 -7.30
N LEU A 609 49.36 -6.63 -8.05
CA LEU A 609 49.15 -7.43 -9.25
C LEU A 609 49.38 -6.54 -10.49
N ILE A 610 50.59 -6.62 -11.04
CA ILE A 610 50.97 -5.93 -12.28
C ILE A 610 50.78 -6.92 -13.43
N SER A 611 49.71 -6.75 -14.22
CA SER A 611 49.34 -7.71 -15.29
C SER A 611 48.80 -7.08 -16.57
N HIS A 612 48.48 -5.79 -16.49
CA HIS A 612 47.93 -4.95 -17.54
C HIS A 612 48.99 -3.91 -17.91
N THR A 613 48.97 -3.39 -19.13
CA THR A 613 49.96 -2.44 -19.65
C THR A 613 49.40 -1.04 -19.91
N ASN A 614 48.15 -0.79 -19.51
CA ASN A 614 47.48 0.51 -19.42
C ASN A 614 46.50 0.44 -18.24
N ARG A 615 45.80 1.55 -17.99
CA ARG A 615 44.94 1.74 -16.83
C ARG A 615 43.94 0.62 -16.56
N VAL A 616 43.67 0.33 -15.30
CA VAL A 616 42.70 -0.67 -14.86
C VAL A 616 41.41 0.03 -14.44
N THR A 617 40.29 -0.28 -15.08
CA THR A 617 39.06 0.54 -14.98
C THR A 617 37.92 -0.07 -14.17
N ASP A 618 37.99 -1.37 -13.84
CA ASP A 618 37.00 -2.01 -12.96
C ASP A 618 37.58 -3.26 -12.28
N ILE A 619 37.03 -3.60 -11.12
CA ILE A 619 37.41 -4.78 -10.32
C ILE A 619 36.23 -5.35 -9.53
N ALA A 620 36.08 -6.68 -9.57
CA ALA A 620 35.02 -7.39 -8.86
C ALA A 620 35.56 -8.65 -8.16
N TYR A 621 35.05 -8.93 -6.96
CA TYR A 621 35.21 -10.22 -6.27
C TYR A 621 34.07 -11.16 -6.65
N SER A 622 34.35 -12.46 -6.75
CA SER A 622 33.29 -13.48 -6.77
C SER A 622 32.51 -13.46 -5.44
N PRO A 623 31.21 -13.79 -5.41
CA PRO A 623 30.41 -13.86 -4.18
C PRO A 623 30.93 -14.85 -3.12
N CYS A 624 31.74 -15.85 -3.49
CA CYS A 624 32.45 -16.74 -2.56
C CYS A 624 33.86 -16.25 -2.16
N GLY A 625 34.26 -15.05 -2.60
CA GLY A 625 35.57 -14.39 -2.42
C GLY A 625 36.79 -15.12 -2.99
N ASN A 626 36.62 -16.31 -3.58
CA ASN A 626 37.71 -17.16 -4.06
C ASN A 626 38.27 -16.76 -5.43
N ARG A 627 37.71 -15.74 -6.10
CA ARG A 627 38.18 -15.23 -7.40
C ARG A 627 38.05 -13.71 -7.47
N ILE A 628 38.90 -13.10 -8.31
CA ILE A 628 38.88 -11.67 -8.64
C ILE A 628 38.84 -11.53 -10.17
N ALA A 629 38.12 -10.55 -10.69
CA ALA A 629 38.12 -10.16 -12.10
C ALA A 629 38.53 -8.69 -12.25
N SER A 630 39.31 -8.34 -13.28
CA SER A 630 39.66 -6.95 -13.61
C SER A 630 39.78 -6.69 -15.12
N CYS A 631 39.59 -5.43 -15.54
CA CYS A 631 39.61 -5.00 -16.95
C CYS A 631 40.47 -3.73 -17.21
N SER A 632 40.95 -3.54 -18.46
CA SER A 632 41.98 -2.55 -18.84
C SER A 632 41.90 -2.07 -20.32
N TRP A 633 42.80 -1.15 -20.73
CA TRP A 633 42.76 -0.21 -21.89
C TRP A 633 43.95 -0.31 -22.92
N ASP A 634 44.59 -1.46 -23.11
CA ASP A 634 46.02 -1.60 -23.49
C ASP A 634 46.51 -2.21 -24.87
N LYS A 635 47.83 -2.24 -25.15
CA LYS A 635 48.55 -2.47 -26.46
C LYS A 635 48.88 -3.86 -27.08
N THR A 636 47.98 -4.74 -27.57
CA THR A 636 48.39 -6.09 -28.14
C THR A 636 47.75 -6.54 -29.45
N ASP A 637 48.60 -7.18 -30.26
CA ASP A 637 48.34 -8.21 -31.28
C ASP A 637 48.96 -9.56 -30.84
N ALA A 638 48.37 -10.68 -31.25
CA ALA A 638 48.86 -12.07 -31.24
C ALA A 638 49.81 -12.60 -30.11
N ALA A 639 49.29 -13.60 -29.38
CA ALA A 639 50.00 -14.61 -28.55
C ALA A 639 50.73 -14.13 -27.26
N LEU A 640 50.05 -14.39 -26.13
CA LEU A 640 50.42 -14.03 -24.75
C LEU A 640 50.43 -12.52 -24.47
N LEU A 641 49.92 -12.16 -23.28
CA LEU A 641 49.29 -10.88 -22.96
C LEU A 641 47.94 -10.70 -23.68
N VAL A 642 46.95 -10.14 -22.97
CA VAL A 642 45.86 -9.41 -23.61
C VAL A 642 45.85 -8.06 -22.95
N THR A 643 45.83 -7.09 -23.84
CA THR A 643 45.84 -5.68 -23.54
C THR A 643 44.86 -5.06 -24.56
N GLY A 644 43.95 -4.15 -24.16
CA GLY A 644 42.86 -3.67 -25.05
C GLY A 644 42.58 -2.17 -25.26
N ASP A 645 43.32 -1.48 -26.12
CA ASP A 645 42.93 -0.22 -26.78
C ASP A 645 41.95 -0.55 -27.91
N VAL A 646 40.71 -0.04 -27.80
CA VAL A 646 39.53 -0.52 -28.56
C VAL A 646 39.36 -2.06 -28.44
N GLY A 647 39.83 -2.66 -27.33
CA GLY A 647 40.20 -4.07 -27.32
C GLY A 647 39.39 -5.02 -26.43
N GLY A 648 38.63 -4.54 -25.44
CA GLY A 648 37.65 -5.31 -24.69
C GLY A 648 38.15 -6.59 -23.99
N GLY A 649 39.28 -6.54 -23.27
CA GLY A 649 39.89 -7.68 -22.57
C GLY A 649 39.40 -7.90 -21.13
N LEU A 650 39.25 -9.18 -20.74
CA LEU A 650 38.95 -9.62 -19.37
C LEU A 650 40.03 -10.57 -18.83
N THR A 651 40.37 -10.42 -17.54
CA THR A 651 41.24 -11.34 -16.80
C THR A 651 40.53 -11.88 -15.56
N LEU A 652 40.58 -13.20 -15.38
CA LEU A 652 40.08 -13.92 -14.21
C LEU A 652 41.23 -14.51 -13.39
N TRP A 653 41.21 -14.24 -12.09
CA TRP A 653 42.21 -14.68 -11.11
C TRP A 653 41.62 -15.67 -10.12
N GLU A 654 42.43 -16.63 -9.67
CA GLU A 654 42.14 -17.43 -8.48
C GLU A 654 42.67 -16.71 -7.24
N ALA A 655 41.79 -16.29 -6.32
CA ALA A 655 42.19 -15.43 -5.19
C ALA A 655 43.10 -16.15 -4.18
N ALA A 656 42.97 -17.47 -4.04
CA ALA A 656 43.77 -18.28 -3.11
C ALA A 656 45.23 -18.48 -3.56
N THR A 657 45.51 -18.42 -4.87
CA THR A 657 46.86 -18.66 -5.44
C THR A 657 47.42 -17.45 -6.19
N LEU A 658 46.58 -16.44 -6.45
CA LEU A 658 46.84 -15.24 -7.25
C LEU A 658 47.37 -15.54 -8.66
N LYS A 659 47.07 -16.73 -9.18
CA LYS A 659 47.37 -17.10 -10.56
C LYS A 659 46.24 -16.71 -11.50
N VAL A 660 46.64 -16.28 -12.69
CA VAL A 660 45.71 -16.04 -13.82
C VAL A 660 45.09 -17.38 -14.21
N LYS A 661 43.77 -17.51 -14.01
CA LYS A 661 43.01 -18.71 -14.37
C LYS A 661 42.60 -18.70 -15.84
N ALA A 662 42.20 -17.53 -16.34
CA ALA A 662 41.86 -17.32 -17.75
C ALA A 662 42.00 -15.84 -18.15
N LYS A 663 42.42 -15.59 -19.40
CA LYS A 663 42.31 -14.27 -20.07
C LYS A 663 41.58 -14.46 -21.40
N TRP A 664 40.69 -13.53 -21.75
CA TRP A 664 40.01 -13.55 -23.06
C TRP A 664 39.53 -12.15 -23.47
N LYS A 665 39.32 -11.97 -24.78
CA LYS A 665 38.63 -10.80 -25.34
C LYS A 665 37.12 -11.06 -25.31
N ALA A 666 36.37 -10.18 -24.64
CA ALA A 666 34.91 -10.26 -24.56
C ALA A 666 34.25 -9.28 -25.53
N HIS A 667 34.71 -8.02 -25.55
CA HIS A 667 34.06 -6.92 -26.28
C HIS A 667 34.91 -6.36 -27.42
N SER A 668 34.26 -5.57 -28.27
CA SER A 668 34.84 -4.84 -29.41
C SER A 668 35.14 -3.38 -29.07
N GLY A 669 34.56 -2.83 -28.00
CA GLY A 669 34.88 -1.52 -27.44
C GLY A 669 35.60 -1.59 -26.09
N SER A 670 35.75 -0.42 -25.44
CA SER A 670 36.19 -0.33 -24.04
C SER A 670 35.18 -1.03 -23.14
N ILE A 671 35.62 -1.91 -22.24
CA ILE A 671 34.75 -2.46 -21.20
C ILE A 671 34.47 -1.36 -20.17
N THR A 672 33.23 -1.28 -19.71
CA THR A 672 32.73 -0.22 -18.83
C THR A 672 32.31 -0.72 -17.45
N CYS A 673 31.99 -2.02 -17.32
CA CYS A 673 31.70 -2.67 -16.05
C CYS A 673 31.76 -4.20 -16.20
N VAL A 674 32.19 -4.91 -15.15
CA VAL A 674 32.29 -6.38 -15.07
C VAL A 674 31.69 -6.91 -13.77
N ASP A 675 30.91 -8.00 -13.84
CA ASP A 675 30.26 -8.62 -12.69
C ASP A 675 30.26 -10.16 -12.77
N LEU A 676 30.04 -10.83 -11.63
CA LEU A 676 30.07 -12.29 -11.46
C LEU A 676 28.79 -12.78 -10.78
N SER A 677 28.16 -13.83 -11.32
CA SER A 677 26.92 -14.37 -10.74
C SER A 677 27.10 -14.95 -9.32
N PRO A 678 26.00 -15.09 -8.54
CA PRO A 678 26.00 -15.69 -7.20
C PRO A 678 26.71 -17.06 -7.07
N ASP A 679 26.68 -17.88 -8.12
CA ASP A 679 27.33 -19.19 -8.19
C ASP A 679 28.78 -19.15 -8.73
N GLY A 680 29.25 -17.99 -9.18
CA GLY A 680 30.56 -17.78 -9.81
C GLY A 680 30.72 -18.44 -11.18
N GLN A 681 29.64 -18.91 -11.81
CA GLN A 681 29.69 -19.62 -13.10
C GLN A 681 29.47 -18.70 -14.31
N LEU A 682 28.70 -17.62 -14.16
CA LEU A 682 28.47 -16.62 -15.19
C LEU A 682 29.31 -15.38 -14.91
N ILE A 683 29.92 -14.86 -15.98
CA ILE A 683 30.65 -13.60 -15.99
C ILE A 683 29.91 -12.66 -16.94
N VAL A 684 29.49 -11.50 -16.43
CA VAL A 684 28.80 -10.45 -17.18
C VAL A 684 29.79 -9.32 -17.43
N SER A 685 29.81 -8.79 -18.65
CA SER A 685 30.60 -7.60 -18.97
C SER A 685 29.82 -6.70 -19.90
N SER A 686 29.94 -5.40 -19.70
CA SER A 686 29.37 -4.34 -20.55
C SER A 686 30.48 -3.54 -21.22
N SER A 687 30.18 -2.96 -22.37
CA SER A 687 31.15 -2.15 -23.12
C SER A 687 30.50 -0.94 -23.79
N GLY A 688 31.31 0.08 -24.04
CA GLY A 688 30.95 1.25 -24.87
C GLY A 688 30.66 0.94 -26.34
N ASP A 689 30.70 -0.34 -26.77
CA ASP A 689 30.09 -0.80 -28.03
C ASP A 689 28.56 -1.06 -27.90
N ASN A 690 27.95 -0.65 -26.78
CA ASN A 690 26.54 -0.83 -26.40
C ASN A 690 26.12 -2.30 -26.20
N MET A 691 27.07 -3.23 -26.12
CA MET A 691 26.78 -4.65 -25.89
C MET A 691 26.98 -5.05 -24.43
N VAL A 692 26.09 -5.91 -23.93
CA VAL A 692 26.31 -6.70 -22.71
C VAL A 692 26.52 -8.15 -23.13
N LYS A 693 27.58 -8.78 -22.62
CA LYS A 693 27.91 -10.17 -22.94
C LYS A 693 28.05 -10.99 -21.66
N THR A 694 27.44 -12.17 -21.68
CA THR A 694 27.49 -13.15 -20.60
C THR A 694 28.30 -14.37 -21.05
N ARG A 695 29.13 -14.91 -20.15
CA ARG A 695 29.92 -16.13 -20.41
C ARG A 695 29.75 -17.12 -19.28
N LEU A 696 29.33 -18.34 -19.62
CA LEU A 696 29.27 -19.48 -18.70
C LEU A 696 30.62 -20.22 -18.67
N GLU A 697 31.18 -20.43 -17.49
CA GLU A 697 32.31 -21.35 -17.27
C GLU A 697 31.76 -22.76 -17.00
N LEU A 698 31.72 -23.61 -18.02
CA LEU A 698 31.40 -25.04 -17.86
C LEU A 698 32.51 -25.75 -17.07
N VAL A 699 32.30 -25.92 -15.77
CA VAL A 699 33.07 -26.88 -14.97
C VAL A 699 32.59 -28.28 -15.36
N LEU A 700 33.29 -28.90 -16.31
CA LEU A 700 33.17 -30.32 -16.61
C LEU A 700 33.72 -31.14 -15.42
N THR A 701 32.92 -31.30 -14.37
CA THR A 701 33.06 -32.46 -13.49
C THR A 701 32.78 -33.71 -14.33
N GLN A 702 33.72 -34.65 -14.35
CA GLN A 702 33.54 -35.94 -15.01
C GLN A 702 32.44 -36.75 -14.30
N MET A 703 31.19 -36.58 -14.73
CA MET A 703 30.16 -37.61 -14.61
C MET A 703 29.90 -38.17 -16.01
N ALA A 704 30.18 -39.46 -16.16
CA ALA A 704 29.93 -40.17 -17.40
C ALA A 704 28.42 -40.30 -17.65
N LEU A 705 27.92 -39.62 -18.68
CA LEU A 705 26.63 -39.92 -19.30
C LEU A 705 26.73 -39.82 -20.81
N GLN A 706 26.08 -40.76 -21.50
CA GLN A 706 26.26 -41.02 -22.92
C GLN A 706 25.60 -39.95 -23.79
N ALA A 707 26.19 -39.71 -24.96
CA ALA A 707 25.74 -38.68 -25.89
C ALA A 707 24.56 -39.15 -26.76
N HIS A 708 23.52 -38.32 -26.85
CA HIS A 708 22.67 -38.16 -28.04
C HIS A 708 22.29 -36.67 -28.15
N GLY A 709 22.53 -36.04 -29.31
CA GLY A 709 22.22 -34.63 -29.57
C GLY A 709 20.92 -34.44 -30.37
N PRO A 710 20.75 -33.34 -31.14
CA PRO A 710 21.56 -32.11 -31.18
C PRO A 710 20.75 -30.78 -31.15
N ALA A 711 21.47 -29.66 -31.05
CA ALA A 711 21.16 -28.30 -31.51
C ALA A 711 19.87 -27.57 -31.04
N TRP A 712 20.04 -26.42 -30.36
CA TRP A 712 19.11 -25.28 -30.40
C TRP A 712 19.85 -23.93 -30.41
N HIS A 713 19.32 -22.97 -31.17
CA HIS A 713 19.81 -21.59 -31.30
C HIS A 713 19.51 -20.75 -30.05
N ILE A 714 20.34 -19.73 -29.80
CA ILE A 714 20.02 -18.59 -28.93
C ILE A 714 19.60 -17.41 -29.85
N PRO A 715 18.42 -16.80 -29.66
CA PRO A 715 18.03 -15.61 -30.42
C PRO A 715 18.71 -14.34 -29.88
N GLN A 716 19.06 -13.41 -30.76
CA GLN A 716 19.41 -12.04 -30.37
C GLN A 716 18.15 -11.31 -29.87
N MET A 717 18.28 -10.57 -28.77
CA MET A 717 17.38 -9.46 -28.45
C MET A 717 18.15 -8.16 -28.67
N GLU A 718 17.66 -7.33 -29.59
CA GLU A 718 18.08 -5.93 -29.73
C GLU A 718 17.19 -5.04 -28.86
N GLY A 719 17.78 -4.00 -28.26
CA GLY A 719 17.07 -2.97 -27.50
C GLY A 719 17.60 -2.79 -26.08
N VAL A 720 18.57 -1.87 -25.91
CA VAL A 720 19.09 -1.49 -24.59
C VAL A 720 19.14 0.02 -24.46
N LEU A 721 18.24 0.56 -23.62
CA LEU A 721 18.48 1.81 -22.89
C LEU A 721 19.54 1.52 -21.82
N SER A 722 20.44 2.47 -21.58
CA SER A 722 21.54 2.34 -20.61
C SER A 722 21.03 2.01 -19.20
N LEU A 723 21.19 0.76 -18.78
CA LEU A 723 20.78 0.26 -17.46
C LEU A 723 22.01 -0.03 -16.60
N LYS A 724 22.35 0.87 -15.67
CA LYS A 724 23.23 0.57 -14.53
C LYS A 724 22.36 0.15 -13.35
N VAL A 725 21.85 -1.08 -13.38
CA VAL A 725 21.06 -1.65 -12.27
C VAL A 725 21.99 -2.40 -11.32
N VAL A 726 22.03 -1.92 -10.09
CA VAL A 726 22.59 -2.66 -8.95
C VAL A 726 21.64 -3.82 -8.64
N LEU A 727 22.08 -5.05 -8.91
CA LEU A 727 21.35 -6.28 -8.58
C LEU A 727 21.87 -6.88 -7.27
N ASP A 728 21.70 -6.16 -6.16
CA ASP A 728 21.77 -6.77 -4.83
C ASP A 728 20.53 -7.64 -4.62
N TRP A 729 20.68 -8.96 -4.82
CA TRP A 729 19.61 -9.93 -4.54
C TRP A 729 19.86 -10.65 -3.23
N CYS A 730 19.03 -10.31 -2.23
CA CYS A 730 19.12 -10.84 -0.88
C CYS A 730 18.89 -12.37 -0.85
N ASN A 731 19.69 -13.08 -0.05
CA ASN A 731 19.56 -14.53 0.15
C ASN A 731 18.19 -14.90 0.71
N ASN A 732 17.31 -15.51 -0.10
CA ASN A 732 16.39 -16.59 0.32
C ASN A 732 15.59 -17.17 -0.85
N THR A 733 16.02 -18.31 -1.39
CA THR A 733 15.23 -19.54 -1.66
C THR A 733 15.92 -20.42 -2.71
N THR A 734 16.53 -21.52 -2.26
CA THR A 734 16.93 -22.61 -3.15
C THR A 734 15.69 -23.35 -3.68
N GLN A 735 15.68 -23.58 -4.99
CA GLN A 735 14.85 -24.57 -5.70
C GLN A 735 13.32 -24.50 -5.54
N ARG A 736 12.64 -23.89 -6.52
CA ARG A 736 11.69 -24.57 -7.45
C ARG A 736 10.88 -23.55 -8.25
N LEU A 737 11.01 -23.59 -9.59
CA LEU A 737 9.94 -23.53 -10.61
C LEU A 737 10.48 -23.03 -11.96
N ALA A 738 11.19 -23.92 -12.67
CA ALA A 738 11.32 -23.82 -14.12
C ALA A 738 10.40 -24.88 -14.75
N ARG A 739 9.11 -24.58 -14.87
CA ARG A 739 8.15 -25.35 -15.69
C ARG A 739 7.06 -24.45 -16.29
N SER A 740 7.04 -24.49 -17.62
CA SER A 740 5.94 -24.24 -18.57
C SER A 740 5.32 -22.85 -18.72
N VAL A 741 5.34 -22.41 -19.99
CA VAL A 741 4.62 -21.30 -20.67
C VAL A 741 5.14 -19.90 -20.39
#